data_AF-A0A8P4GAA4-F1
#
_entry.id   AF-A0A8P4GAA4-F1
#
_cell.length_a   1.000
_cell.length_b   1.000
_cell.length_c   1.000
_cell.angle_alpha   90.00
_cell.angle_beta   90.00
_cell.angle_gamma   90.00
#
_symmetry.space_group_name_H-M   'P 1'
#
loop_
_entity.id
_entity.type
_entity.pdbx_description
1 polymer ?
#
loop_
_entity_poly.entity_id
_entity_poly.type
_entity_poly.pdbx_seq_one_letter_code
_entity_poly.pdbx_strand_id
1 'polypeptide(L)'
;MEARDCLLFGHQAINIHSTILIYFIFPFRHSVEQASPPALSYWSMTSEELSNTATPWTVMIVKRKSPSKNHTLHRTTCFCVCLHARFTFKYVYLHCGLTRVKSKDDIVSEPSERPELIQDPNQIRHPSLTVGFTFKAICDTLGKLSKGDIRTFKMLLWKRYPQSFNTPPQGMDLVDLVDRLLECYNLEVSLQITKTLLEDIGQKKMVDFLNTLCLRNEVRHDVCEILRRTYTDVCGDFAMQEEKRAFDDVFTDLYITSTCDVGPNIEHEVMTIEKLDSNQDDGKALSTKDILCAKRMEHSTMRLMLITGVAGSGKSMLLRRLILDWIEGKSHQHVSFLFPLPFRELKKFEGSEISLLEILQTLYPPTKNLRDEDFKSDDCKLMFLFDGLDEYDEDLDFRNTGPLSYFTDTGTLNVLIVNILRGRLFYRDLYVITSRPQVKRIIPWDTHYDEIDVRGFRDSEKDGYFQKRFKDADQAARVIKYINSIKTLRIMCHLPLFCSLVAAECQHIFRKQGPQAALPRSITYMYTKLLLALTRQHRTIRAPERSPDKERDFLMKLGKLAFNMLKQGQFKITRYDWKEHGIDDLEAVTYSGLCTQYITKPMVLHQEKVLSFIHPTMQEYLAALYVFLSFRNHGKNIFDQQLKQKFKGLLKGHKTMELYKSAMDRSLLCEDGRLDIFLRFLFGMAVTTNQELLQPFFTSSVKWPAAIEDAVTLIRKKIKENQYPGRKSSLEHCLEELGV
;
A
#
# COMPACT_ATOMS: atom_id res chain seq x y z
N MET A 1 55.03 -17.10 36.64
CA MET A 1 55.01 -16.11 37.73
C MET A 1 53.77 -15.24 37.55
N GLU A 2 52.92 -15.03 38.54
CA GLU A 2 52.68 -15.78 39.78
C GLU A 2 51.31 -15.33 40.34
N ALA A 3 50.71 -16.09 41.25
CA ALA A 3 49.34 -15.87 41.70
C ALA A 3 49.27 -15.15 43.06
N ARG A 4 48.02 -14.75 43.41
CA ARG A 4 47.55 -14.20 44.71
C ARG A 4 47.74 -12.67 44.80
N ASP A 5 46.75 -11.92 45.32
CA ASP A 5 45.98 -12.09 46.57
C ASP A 5 44.44 -11.96 46.36
N CYS A 6 43.55 -12.80 46.96
CA CYS A 6 43.04 -12.86 48.37
C CYS A 6 41.87 -11.88 48.65
N LEU A 7 40.77 -12.15 49.40
CA LEU A 7 40.23 -13.31 50.17
C LEU A 7 38.67 -13.17 50.37
N LEU A 8 37.96 -14.32 50.46
CA LEU A 8 36.81 -14.71 51.35
C LEU A 8 35.58 -13.79 51.64
N PHE A 9 34.43 -14.25 52.19
CA PHE A 9 33.52 -15.41 51.99
C PHE A 9 32.33 -15.34 53.01
N GLY A 10 31.17 -15.97 52.71
CA GLY A 10 30.07 -16.26 53.68
C GLY A 10 28.89 -15.24 53.70
N HIS A 11 27.62 -15.60 53.96
CA HIS A 11 26.98 -16.86 54.37
C HIS A 11 25.55 -17.06 53.75
N GLN A 12 25.17 -18.34 53.60
CA GLN A 12 23.88 -19.04 53.92
C GLN A 12 22.67 -18.25 54.52
N ALA A 13 21.40 -18.71 54.48
CA ALA A 13 20.65 -19.75 53.72
C ALA A 13 19.12 -19.77 54.09
N ILE A 14 18.25 -20.34 53.22
CA ILE A 14 16.92 -21.02 53.47
C ILE A 14 15.67 -20.23 53.99
N ASN A 15 14.59 -20.14 53.16
CA ASN A 15 13.25 -20.78 53.31
C ASN A 15 12.19 -20.22 52.29
N ILE A 16 11.72 -20.97 51.28
CA ILE A 16 10.48 -21.80 51.15
C ILE A 16 9.12 -21.04 51.09
N HIS A 17 8.45 -21.08 49.91
CA HIS A 17 7.01 -21.34 49.58
C HIS A 17 6.71 -20.79 48.14
N SER A 18 5.90 -21.36 47.23
CA SER A 18 4.88 -22.44 47.27
C SER A 18 4.65 -23.16 45.91
N THR A 19 4.37 -24.47 45.98
CA THR A 19 3.41 -25.28 45.17
C THR A 19 3.50 -25.40 43.64
N ILE A 20 3.85 -26.61 43.18
CA ILE A 20 3.35 -27.25 41.94
C ILE A 20 2.77 -28.62 42.32
N LEU A 21 1.58 -28.98 41.82
CA LEU A 21 0.98 -30.31 42.01
C LEU A 21 1.19 -31.20 40.77
N ILE A 22 1.47 -32.49 40.99
CA ILE A 22 1.64 -33.51 39.95
C ILE A 22 0.69 -34.68 40.21
N TYR A 23 -0.12 -35.06 39.21
CA TYR A 23 -0.79 -36.36 39.03
C TYR A 23 -1.00 -36.55 37.50
N PHE A 24 -0.83 -37.70 36.84
CA PHE A 24 -0.20 -39.01 37.15
C PHE A 24 0.16 -39.70 35.79
N ILE A 25 1.01 -40.73 35.79
CA ILE A 25 1.43 -41.51 34.58
C ILE A 25 0.86 -42.94 34.66
N PHE A 26 0.52 -43.59 33.52
CA PHE A 26 0.62 -45.06 33.31
C PHE A 26 0.50 -45.45 31.80
N PRO A 27 0.87 -46.67 31.33
CA PRO A 27 2.11 -46.79 30.53
C PRO A 27 2.03 -47.52 29.16
N PHE A 28 3.19 -47.60 28.49
CA PHE A 28 3.54 -48.32 27.26
C PHE A 28 3.05 -49.79 27.10
N ARG A 29 2.81 -50.22 25.84
CA ARG A 29 3.27 -51.52 25.31
C ARG A 29 3.40 -51.58 23.76
N HIS A 30 4.33 -52.41 23.33
CA HIS A 30 4.89 -52.76 22.01
C HIS A 30 4.08 -52.63 20.68
N SER A 31 4.81 -52.11 19.67
CA SER A 31 5.08 -52.65 18.31
C SER A 31 4.03 -53.47 17.52
N VAL A 32 3.75 -53.06 16.27
CA VAL A 32 4.14 -53.75 14.99
C VAL A 32 3.39 -53.16 13.76
N GLU A 33 4.18 -52.84 12.72
CA GLU A 33 3.93 -52.80 11.25
C GLU A 33 2.75 -52.09 10.54
N GLN A 34 3.01 -51.90 9.24
CA GLN A 34 2.32 -51.19 8.17
C GLN A 34 0.94 -51.77 7.79
N ALA A 35 0.01 -50.90 7.37
CA ALA A 35 -0.89 -51.17 6.24
C ALA A 35 -1.47 -49.87 5.64
N SER A 36 -1.59 -49.82 4.31
CA SER A 36 -2.34 -48.79 3.56
C SER A 36 -3.84 -49.19 3.46
N PRO A 37 -4.75 -48.28 3.04
CA PRO A 37 -6.19 -48.39 3.35
C PRO A 37 -6.97 -49.26 2.35
N PRO A 38 -8.21 -49.63 2.71
CA PRO A 38 -9.26 -49.66 1.68
C PRO A 38 -10.65 -49.14 2.11
N ALA A 39 -11.32 -48.58 1.10
CA ALA A 39 -12.75 -48.70 0.77
C ALA A 39 -13.86 -48.06 1.64
N LEU A 40 -14.68 -47.29 0.92
CA LEU A 40 -16.08 -47.00 1.16
C LEU A 40 -16.92 -48.26 1.44
N SER A 41 -17.92 -48.19 2.32
CA SER A 41 -19.32 -48.50 1.96
C SER A 41 -20.34 -48.22 3.08
N TYR A 42 -21.49 -47.70 2.65
CA TYR A 42 -22.86 -47.78 3.19
C TYR A 42 -23.12 -48.38 4.58
N TRP A 43 -23.87 -47.62 5.39
CA TRP A 43 -25.12 -48.10 6.02
C TRP A 43 -26.22 -47.04 5.89
N SER A 44 -27.45 -47.48 5.67
CA SER A 44 -28.66 -46.68 5.48
C SER A 44 -29.86 -47.36 6.18
N MET A 45 -31.03 -46.69 6.17
CA MET A 45 -32.36 -47.16 6.61
C MET A 45 -32.61 -47.05 8.13
N THR A 46 -33.79 -46.65 8.64
CA THR A 46 -35.13 -46.35 8.04
C THR A 46 -35.87 -45.31 8.92
N SER A 47 -36.88 -44.54 8.48
CA SER A 47 -38.24 -45.02 8.13
C SER A 47 -39.06 -44.07 7.21
N GLU A 48 -39.81 -44.67 6.27
CA GLU A 48 -41.20 -44.36 5.82
C GLU A 48 -41.56 -42.92 5.35
N GLU A 49 -41.88 -42.69 4.06
CA GLU A 49 -43.19 -42.92 3.37
C GLU A 49 -44.27 -41.88 3.76
N LEU A 50 -45.08 -41.25 2.88
CA LEU A 50 -45.62 -41.50 1.52
C LEU A 50 -45.89 -40.10 0.84
N SER A 51 -46.29 -39.88 -0.43
CA SER A 51 -46.64 -40.68 -1.62
C SER A 51 -46.61 -39.82 -2.92
N ASN A 52 -46.54 -40.46 -4.10
CA ASN A 52 -47.20 -40.11 -5.39
C ASN A 52 -46.92 -38.76 -6.12
N THR A 53 -46.75 -38.67 -7.45
CA THR A 53 -46.74 -39.70 -8.53
C THR A 53 -46.05 -39.18 -9.82
N ALA A 54 -45.31 -40.08 -10.48
CA ALA A 54 -45.10 -40.24 -11.93
C ALA A 54 -44.70 -39.08 -12.88
N THR A 55 -43.66 -39.34 -13.66
CA THR A 55 -43.06 -38.57 -14.78
C THR A 55 -43.42 -39.24 -16.14
N PRO A 56 -42.64 -39.12 -17.25
CA PRO A 56 -41.99 -38.00 -17.95
C PRO A 56 -42.56 -37.85 -19.40
N TRP A 57 -41.85 -37.23 -20.36
CA TRP A 57 -41.22 -37.89 -21.53
C TRP A 57 -40.48 -36.87 -22.45
N THR A 58 -39.55 -37.37 -23.26
CA THR A 58 -38.47 -36.66 -23.97
C THR A 58 -38.82 -36.29 -25.43
N VAL A 59 -38.04 -35.39 -26.07
CA VAL A 59 -37.42 -35.50 -27.43
C VAL A 59 -37.25 -34.15 -28.17
N MET A 60 -36.08 -33.93 -28.77
CA MET A 60 -35.75 -32.84 -29.72
C MET A 60 -36.12 -33.20 -31.16
N ILE A 61 -36.41 -32.21 -32.03
CA ILE A 61 -35.95 -32.13 -33.45
C ILE A 61 -36.27 -30.75 -34.07
N VAL A 62 -35.72 -30.48 -35.27
CA VAL A 62 -35.27 -29.14 -35.72
C VAL A 62 -35.74 -28.77 -37.15
N LYS A 63 -35.95 -27.45 -37.39
CA LYS A 63 -35.92 -26.66 -38.66
C LYS A 63 -37.14 -26.55 -39.62
N ARG A 64 -37.55 -25.27 -39.77
CA ARG A 64 -37.82 -24.49 -41.02
C ARG A 64 -39.00 -24.83 -41.94
N LYS A 65 -39.95 -23.87 -42.05
CA LYS A 65 -40.09 -22.91 -43.19
C LYS A 65 -41.06 -21.77 -42.84
N SER A 66 -41.04 -20.69 -43.63
CA SER A 66 -41.82 -19.44 -43.51
C SER A 66 -42.62 -19.19 -44.82
N PRO A 67 -43.32 -18.05 -45.07
CA PRO A 67 -43.86 -16.97 -44.20
C PRO A 67 -45.34 -16.57 -44.50
N SER A 68 -46.01 -15.79 -43.61
CA SER A 68 -46.96 -14.73 -44.05
C SER A 68 -47.40 -13.73 -42.95
N LYS A 69 -46.93 -12.48 -43.08
CA LYS A 69 -47.55 -11.17 -42.79
C LYS A 69 -48.46 -10.87 -41.57
N ASN A 70 -48.07 -9.76 -40.92
CA ASN A 70 -48.85 -8.65 -40.32
C ASN A 70 -49.09 -8.61 -38.78
N HIS A 71 -48.60 -7.49 -38.22
CA HIS A 71 -48.89 -6.74 -36.98
C HIS A 71 -49.78 -7.38 -35.89
N THR A 72 -49.50 -7.24 -34.58
CA THR A 72 -48.87 -6.08 -33.90
C THR A 72 -48.35 -6.46 -32.49
N LEU A 73 -47.49 -5.59 -31.93
CA LEU A 73 -47.13 -5.48 -30.50
C LEU A 73 -46.42 -6.67 -29.80
N HIS A 74 -45.16 -6.47 -29.43
CA HIS A 74 -44.66 -6.95 -28.14
C HIS A 74 -43.51 -6.08 -27.60
N ARG A 75 -43.51 -5.87 -26.28
CA ARG A 75 -42.38 -5.31 -25.53
C ARG A 75 -41.20 -6.29 -25.58
N THR A 76 -39.98 -5.79 -25.82
CA THR A 76 -38.88 -5.95 -24.83
C THR A 76 -37.74 -4.96 -25.03
N THR A 77 -37.26 -4.47 -23.89
CA THR A 77 -35.91 -3.98 -23.57
C THR A 77 -34.76 -4.40 -24.48
N CYS A 78 -33.87 -3.44 -24.84
CA CYS A 78 -32.47 -3.46 -24.40
C CYS A 78 -31.66 -2.21 -24.83
N PHE A 79 -30.71 -1.80 -23.98
CA PHE A 79 -29.51 -0.97 -24.24
C PHE A 79 -29.59 0.36 -25.04
N CYS A 80 -29.28 1.46 -24.34
CA CYS A 80 -28.36 2.54 -24.76
C CYS A 80 -27.66 3.02 -23.47
N VAL A 81 -26.34 3.04 -23.32
CA VAL A 81 -25.30 3.75 -24.10
C VAL A 81 -25.51 5.27 -24.07
N CYS A 82 -24.96 5.92 -23.05
CA CYS A 82 -24.79 7.38 -23.01
C CYS A 82 -23.43 7.76 -23.61
N LEU A 83 -23.40 7.98 -24.93
CA LEU A 83 -22.30 8.66 -25.60
C LEU A 83 -22.48 10.18 -25.43
N HIS A 84 -21.43 10.85 -24.95
CA HIS A 84 -21.41 12.29 -24.76
C HIS A 84 -21.30 13.02 -26.11
N ALA A 85 -22.29 13.84 -26.47
CA ALA A 85 -22.20 14.78 -27.59
C ALA A 85 -22.61 16.18 -27.12
N ARG A 86 -21.68 17.14 -27.22
CA ARG A 86 -21.93 18.55 -26.93
C ARG A 86 -22.73 19.19 -28.06
N PHE A 87 -23.86 19.82 -27.76
CA PHE A 87 -24.37 20.95 -28.55
C PHE A 87 -25.02 22.00 -27.63
N THR A 88 -24.54 23.23 -27.76
CA THR A 88 -25.07 24.43 -27.07
C THR A 88 -26.23 25.04 -27.85
N PHE A 89 -27.35 25.38 -27.20
CA PHE A 89 -28.29 26.38 -27.71
C PHE A 89 -28.98 27.18 -26.59
N LYS A 90 -29.21 28.47 -26.86
CA LYS A 90 -29.88 29.45 -25.97
C LYS A 90 -31.40 29.37 -26.10
N TYR A 91 -32.11 29.53 -24.99
CA TYR A 91 -33.47 30.11 -24.89
C TYR A 91 -33.49 30.95 -23.60
N VAL A 92 -33.48 32.29 -23.62
CA VAL A 92 -34.53 33.24 -24.02
C VAL A 92 -35.74 33.21 -23.08
N TYR A 93 -35.82 34.22 -22.21
CA TYR A 93 -37.00 34.54 -21.40
C TYR A 93 -38.16 34.97 -22.30
N LEU A 94 -39.39 34.54 -21.97
CA LEU A 94 -40.61 35.13 -22.52
C LEU A 94 -41.52 35.57 -21.37
N HIS A 95 -41.69 36.88 -21.21
CA HIS A 95 -42.76 37.44 -20.39
C HIS A 95 -44.10 37.17 -21.08
N CYS A 96 -45.08 36.65 -20.34
CA CYS A 96 -46.48 36.77 -20.69
C CYS A 96 -47.23 37.38 -19.50
N GLY A 97 -47.39 38.70 -19.52
CA GLY A 97 -48.27 39.39 -18.59
C GLY A 97 -49.65 39.53 -19.22
N LEU A 98 -50.70 39.20 -18.48
CA LEU A 98 -52.05 39.69 -18.76
C LEU A 98 -52.79 39.94 -17.45
N THR A 99 -53.51 41.06 -17.44
CA THR A 99 -54.01 41.77 -16.28
C THR A 99 -55.16 41.06 -15.57
N ARG A 100 -55.28 41.24 -14.25
CA ARG A 100 -56.55 41.09 -13.54
C ARG A 100 -56.80 42.28 -12.61
N VAL A 101 -58.03 42.77 -12.67
CA VAL A 101 -58.49 44.05 -12.08
C VAL A 101 -58.61 43.94 -10.55
N LYS A 102 -58.33 45.04 -9.84
CA LYS A 102 -58.62 45.17 -8.41
C LYS A 102 -60.11 45.39 -8.17
N SER A 103 -60.69 44.62 -7.27
CA SER A 103 -61.85 45.01 -6.47
C SER A 103 -61.50 44.84 -5.00
N LYS A 104 -61.79 45.86 -4.21
CA LYS A 104 -61.71 45.86 -2.74
C LYS A 104 -63.09 45.51 -2.19
N ASP A 105 -63.19 44.67 -1.16
CA ASP A 105 -63.49 45.08 0.22
C ASP A 105 -63.65 43.87 1.18
N ASP A 106 -63.46 44.14 2.47
CA ASP A 106 -63.92 43.46 3.70
C ASP A 106 -63.50 42.02 4.08
N ILE A 107 -62.38 41.96 4.83
CA ILE A 107 -62.23 41.40 6.19
C ILE A 107 -63.19 40.27 6.65
N VAL A 108 -62.65 39.06 6.84
CA VAL A 108 -62.58 38.40 8.17
C VAL A 108 -61.23 37.67 8.28
N SER A 109 -60.52 37.87 9.39
CA SER A 109 -59.21 37.26 9.66
C SER A 109 -59.32 36.05 10.60
N GLU A 110 -59.07 34.85 10.10
CA GLU A 110 -58.58 33.74 10.92
C GLU A 110 -57.03 33.76 10.96
N PRO A 111 -56.39 33.51 12.10
CA PRO A 111 -54.94 33.46 12.19
C PRO A 111 -54.41 32.18 11.53
N SER A 112 -53.92 32.32 10.31
CA SER A 112 -53.14 31.28 9.64
C SER A 112 -51.86 31.00 10.44
N GLU A 113 -51.85 29.95 11.27
CA GLU A 113 -50.65 29.31 11.84
C GLU A 113 -49.78 28.68 10.74
N ARG A 114 -49.23 29.52 9.86
CA ARG A 114 -48.02 29.20 9.11
C ARG A 114 -46.84 29.65 9.97
N PRO A 115 -45.96 28.74 10.40
CA PRO A 115 -44.58 29.12 10.62
C PRO A 115 -44.10 29.73 9.30
N GLU A 116 -43.73 31.01 9.31
CA GLU A 116 -43.02 31.59 8.18
C GLU A 116 -41.73 30.79 8.02
N LEU A 117 -41.56 30.12 6.87
CA LEU A 117 -40.29 29.50 6.51
C LEU A 117 -39.30 30.65 6.36
N ILE A 118 -38.50 30.89 7.41
CA ILE A 118 -37.49 31.95 7.43
C ILE A 118 -36.44 31.61 6.39
N GLN A 119 -36.64 32.13 5.19
CA GLN A 119 -35.60 32.23 4.18
C GLN A 119 -34.72 33.40 4.59
N ASP A 120 -33.57 33.12 5.18
CA ASP A 120 -32.43 34.02 5.01
C ASP A 120 -31.89 33.80 3.59
N PRO A 121 -32.04 34.76 2.65
CA PRO A 121 -31.58 34.59 1.28
C PRO A 121 -30.04 34.48 1.18
N ASN A 122 -29.31 34.79 2.26
CA ASN A 122 -27.87 34.79 2.33
C ASN A 122 -27.26 33.54 3.00
N GLN A 123 -28.06 32.54 3.42
CA GLN A 123 -27.47 31.29 3.90
C GLN A 123 -26.72 30.59 2.77
N ILE A 124 -25.39 30.60 2.87
CA ILE A 124 -24.47 30.04 1.89
C ILE A 124 -24.73 28.53 1.79
N ARG A 125 -25.15 28.08 0.61
CA ARG A 125 -25.44 26.67 0.33
C ARG A 125 -24.17 25.84 0.49
N HIS A 126 -24.14 24.95 1.48
CA HIS A 126 -23.03 24.03 1.60
C HIS A 126 -23.12 22.93 0.52
N PRO A 127 -22.09 22.71 -0.31
CA PRO A 127 -22.12 21.75 -1.41
C PRO A 127 -22.26 20.27 -0.98
N SER A 128 -22.22 19.98 0.32
CA SER A 128 -22.48 18.65 0.89
C SER A 128 -23.96 18.24 0.81
N LEU A 129 -24.89 19.19 0.71
CA LEU A 129 -26.32 18.92 0.71
C LEU A 129 -26.78 18.39 -0.65
N THR A 130 -26.86 17.06 -0.76
CA THR A 130 -27.26 16.34 -1.98
C THR A 130 -28.59 15.61 -1.78
N VAL A 131 -29.35 15.38 -2.86
CA VAL A 131 -30.63 14.66 -2.81
C VAL A 131 -30.51 13.33 -2.04
N GLY A 132 -29.48 12.52 -2.36
CA GLY A 132 -29.24 11.23 -1.71
C GLY A 132 -28.89 11.33 -0.24
N PHE A 133 -28.14 12.37 0.18
CA PHE A 133 -27.90 12.63 1.60
C PHE A 133 -29.18 13.07 2.31
N THR A 134 -29.90 14.06 1.77
CA THR A 134 -31.10 14.64 2.41
C THR A 134 -32.19 13.60 2.56
N PHE A 135 -32.43 12.79 1.52
CA PHE A 135 -33.34 11.65 1.57
C PHE A 135 -32.97 10.71 2.73
N LYS A 136 -31.71 10.25 2.78
CA LYS A 136 -31.25 9.33 3.81
C LYS A 136 -31.34 9.95 5.22
N ALA A 137 -30.93 11.21 5.40
CA ALA A 137 -30.94 11.88 6.70
C ALA A 137 -32.36 12.03 7.27
N ILE A 138 -33.34 12.36 6.43
CA ILE A 138 -34.75 12.43 6.85
C ILE A 138 -35.29 11.02 7.13
N CYS A 139 -35.04 10.03 6.26
CA CYS A 139 -35.46 8.65 6.50
C CYS A 139 -34.86 8.04 7.79
N ASP A 140 -33.56 8.21 8.02
CA ASP A 140 -32.86 7.70 9.22
C ASP A 140 -33.36 8.39 10.50
N THR A 141 -33.78 9.66 10.41
CA THR A 141 -34.36 10.41 11.54
C THR A 141 -35.80 9.96 11.82
N LEU A 142 -36.66 9.91 10.80
CA LEU A 142 -38.06 9.49 10.96
C LEU A 142 -38.17 7.99 11.30
N GLY A 143 -37.23 7.16 10.85
CA GLY A 143 -37.17 5.73 11.18
C GLY A 143 -36.85 5.43 12.65
N LYS A 144 -36.28 6.39 13.39
CA LYS A 144 -36.01 6.29 14.84
C LYS A 144 -37.21 6.71 15.71
N LEU A 145 -38.26 7.30 15.13
CA LEU A 145 -39.48 7.70 15.84
C LEU A 145 -40.38 6.51 16.19
N SER A 146 -41.25 6.68 17.18
CA SER A 146 -42.28 5.67 17.45
C SER A 146 -43.35 5.67 16.35
N LYS A 147 -44.07 4.54 16.21
CA LYS A 147 -45.24 4.45 15.30
C LYS A 147 -46.33 5.48 15.60
N GLY A 148 -46.39 6.00 16.84
CA GLY A 148 -47.28 7.09 17.21
C GLY A 148 -46.79 8.43 16.65
N ASP A 149 -45.54 8.78 16.93
CA ASP A 149 -44.93 10.04 16.46
C ASP A 149 -44.94 10.16 14.94
N ILE A 150 -44.68 9.08 14.19
CA ILE A 150 -44.73 9.08 12.72
C ILE A 150 -46.14 9.37 12.20
N ARG A 151 -47.19 8.88 12.89
CA ARG A 151 -48.59 9.21 12.53
C ARG A 151 -48.89 10.68 12.79
N THR A 152 -48.43 11.22 13.93
CA THR A 152 -48.55 12.65 14.26
C THR A 152 -47.79 13.53 13.25
N PHE A 153 -46.56 13.15 12.88
CA PHE A 153 -45.76 13.83 11.85
C PHE A 153 -46.49 13.92 10.52
N LYS A 154 -47.00 12.78 10.01
CA LYS A 154 -47.80 12.74 8.77
C LYS A 154 -49.06 13.60 8.85
N MET A 155 -49.72 13.62 10.02
CA MET A 155 -50.91 14.45 10.25
C MET A 155 -50.58 15.94 10.24
N LEU A 156 -49.52 16.37 10.91
CA LEU A 156 -49.08 17.77 10.98
C LEU A 156 -48.54 18.26 9.62
N LEU A 157 -47.78 17.41 8.90
CA LEU A 157 -47.35 17.66 7.54
C LEU A 157 -48.56 17.92 6.62
N TRP A 158 -49.57 17.05 6.66
CA TRP A 158 -50.82 17.25 5.91
C TRP A 158 -51.58 18.50 6.35
N LYS A 159 -51.65 18.80 7.65
CA LYS A 159 -52.37 19.97 8.19
C LYS A 159 -51.72 21.29 7.75
N ARG A 160 -50.40 21.42 7.84
CA ARG A 160 -49.67 22.66 7.54
C ARG A 160 -49.29 22.82 6.07
N TYR A 161 -49.12 21.71 5.34
CA TYR A 161 -48.63 21.69 3.96
C TYR A 161 -49.53 20.91 2.97
N PRO A 162 -50.87 21.03 3.01
CA PRO A 162 -51.78 20.21 2.19
C PRO A 162 -51.62 20.47 0.69
N GLN A 163 -51.29 21.70 0.29
CA GLN A 163 -51.13 22.14 -1.11
C GLN A 163 -50.02 21.41 -1.87
N SER A 164 -49.12 20.71 -1.17
CA SER A 164 -47.98 20.02 -1.78
C SER A 164 -48.21 18.51 -1.98
N PHE A 165 -49.21 17.92 -1.34
CA PHE A 165 -49.46 16.48 -1.41
C PHE A 165 -50.80 16.21 -2.14
N ASN A 166 -50.75 15.51 -3.27
CA ASN A 166 -51.97 15.16 -4.04
C ASN A 166 -52.84 14.10 -3.35
N THR A 167 -52.30 13.39 -2.35
CA THR A 167 -52.98 12.36 -1.56
C THR A 167 -52.53 12.44 -0.10
N PRO A 168 -53.36 12.00 0.88
CA PRO A 168 -52.99 12.07 2.29
C PRO A 168 -51.78 11.19 2.62
N PRO A 169 -50.71 11.74 3.25
CA PRO A 169 -49.48 11.00 3.56
C PRO A 169 -49.63 9.90 4.63
N GLN A 170 -50.84 9.72 5.18
CA GLN A 170 -51.13 8.73 6.21
C GLN A 170 -50.86 7.29 5.71
N GLY A 171 -51.18 7.00 4.44
CA GLY A 171 -51.01 5.69 3.81
C GLY A 171 -49.65 5.44 3.13
N MET A 172 -48.85 6.48 2.88
CA MET A 172 -47.50 6.35 2.30
C MET A 172 -46.57 5.59 3.25
N ASP A 173 -45.53 4.90 2.78
CA ASP A 173 -44.47 4.44 3.67
C ASP A 173 -43.48 5.58 4.02
N LEU A 174 -42.31 5.28 4.61
CA LEU A 174 -41.31 6.32 4.91
C LEU A 174 -40.51 6.77 3.69
N VAL A 175 -40.29 5.87 2.72
CA VAL A 175 -39.57 6.15 1.47
C VAL A 175 -40.42 7.07 0.60
N ASP A 176 -41.67 6.66 0.32
CA ASP A 176 -42.64 7.44 -0.45
C ASP A 176 -42.85 8.84 0.14
N LEU A 177 -42.92 8.94 1.47
CA LEU A 177 -43.13 10.20 2.18
C LEU A 177 -41.96 11.18 1.98
N VAL A 178 -40.73 10.70 2.09
CA VAL A 178 -39.53 11.55 1.96
C VAL A 178 -39.25 11.87 0.49
N ASP A 179 -39.42 10.92 -0.43
CA ASP A 179 -39.33 11.21 -1.87
C ASP A 179 -40.35 12.29 -2.25
N ARG A 180 -41.60 12.17 -1.80
CA ARG A 180 -42.62 13.17 -2.08
C ARG A 180 -42.32 14.54 -1.45
N LEU A 181 -41.72 14.57 -0.26
CA LEU A 181 -41.27 15.81 0.36
C LEU A 181 -40.20 16.51 -0.50
N LEU A 182 -39.23 15.74 -1.03
CA LEU A 182 -38.13 16.24 -1.86
C LEU A 182 -38.54 16.54 -3.32
N GLU A 183 -39.61 15.94 -3.84
CA GLU A 183 -40.24 16.36 -5.11
C GLU A 183 -40.90 17.74 -4.97
N CYS A 184 -41.53 18.00 -3.81
CA CYS A 184 -42.37 19.18 -3.60
C CYS A 184 -41.61 20.40 -3.07
N TYR A 185 -40.44 20.19 -2.45
CA TYR A 185 -39.62 21.24 -1.86
C TYR A 185 -38.14 21.04 -2.21
N ASN A 186 -37.35 22.12 -2.18
CA ASN A 186 -35.90 21.99 -2.24
C ASN A 186 -35.34 21.31 -0.96
N LEU A 187 -34.07 20.93 -0.98
CA LEU A 187 -33.45 20.12 0.06
C LEU A 187 -33.45 20.83 1.42
N GLU A 188 -33.15 22.13 1.41
CA GLU A 188 -33.11 22.99 2.58
C GLU A 188 -34.49 23.14 3.21
N VAL A 189 -35.52 23.46 2.42
CA VAL A 189 -36.91 23.58 2.89
C VAL A 189 -37.45 22.24 3.38
N SER A 190 -37.09 21.12 2.73
CA SER A 190 -37.46 19.77 3.19
C SER A 190 -36.89 19.46 4.57
N LEU A 191 -35.62 19.81 4.82
CA LEU A 191 -35.01 19.69 6.14
C LEU A 191 -35.66 20.63 7.16
N GLN A 192 -35.93 21.88 6.82
CA GLN A 192 -36.54 22.83 7.75
C GLN A 192 -37.97 22.41 8.13
N ILE A 193 -38.80 22.00 7.15
CA ILE A 193 -40.13 21.43 7.41
C ILE A 193 -40.02 20.22 8.33
N THR A 194 -39.07 19.31 8.08
CA THR A 194 -38.83 18.15 8.95
C THR A 194 -38.47 18.57 10.38
N LYS A 195 -37.57 19.54 10.55
CA LYS A 195 -37.17 20.05 11.88
C LYS A 195 -38.35 20.68 12.62
N THR A 196 -39.05 21.63 12.01
CA THR A 196 -40.21 22.30 12.63
C THR A 196 -41.27 21.29 13.07
N LEU A 197 -41.60 20.32 12.21
CA LEU A 197 -42.58 19.28 12.56
C LEU A 197 -42.09 18.35 13.68
N LEU A 198 -40.79 18.05 13.78
CA LEU A 198 -40.24 17.31 14.92
C LEU A 198 -40.28 18.14 16.22
N GLU A 199 -40.08 19.45 16.14
CA GLU A 199 -40.22 20.37 17.28
C GLU A 199 -41.66 20.44 17.79
N ASP A 200 -42.66 20.52 16.89
CA ASP A 200 -44.09 20.52 17.23
C ASP A 200 -44.52 19.24 17.98
N ILE A 201 -43.93 18.09 17.64
CA ILE A 201 -44.19 16.79 18.29
C ILE A 201 -43.42 16.68 19.62
N GLY A 202 -42.56 17.65 19.95
CA GLY A 202 -41.71 17.66 21.14
C GLY A 202 -40.44 16.79 21.01
N GLN A 203 -40.13 16.28 19.81
CA GLN A 203 -39.04 15.33 19.55
C GLN A 203 -37.68 16.03 19.36
N LYS A 204 -37.31 16.92 20.30
CA LYS A 204 -36.07 17.73 20.24
C LYS A 204 -34.80 16.89 19.99
N LYS A 205 -34.71 15.71 20.61
CA LYS A 205 -33.59 14.76 20.39
C LYS A 205 -33.41 14.34 18.92
N MET A 206 -34.49 14.28 18.14
CA MET A 206 -34.42 13.96 16.71
C MET A 206 -34.04 15.17 15.86
N VAL A 207 -34.37 16.39 16.31
CA VAL A 207 -33.88 17.65 15.71
C VAL A 207 -32.38 17.76 15.90
N ASP A 208 -31.89 17.51 17.12
CA ASP A 208 -30.45 17.48 17.45
C ASP A 208 -29.71 16.40 16.65
N PHE A 209 -30.31 15.21 16.50
CA PHE A 209 -29.77 14.13 15.66
C PHE A 209 -29.69 14.54 14.18
N LEU A 210 -30.74 15.13 13.62
CA LEU A 210 -30.75 15.61 12.22
C LEU A 210 -29.75 16.74 11.98
N ASN A 211 -29.64 17.69 12.92
CA ASN A 211 -28.60 18.73 12.90
C ASN A 211 -27.20 18.12 12.93
N THR A 212 -26.98 17.11 13.78
CA THR A 212 -25.72 16.37 13.88
C THR A 212 -25.38 15.65 12.57
N LEU A 213 -26.36 15.03 11.90
CA LEU A 213 -26.16 14.40 10.58
C LEU A 213 -25.74 15.43 9.52
N CYS A 214 -26.41 16.59 9.45
CA CYS A 214 -26.04 17.65 8.50
C CYS A 214 -24.60 18.14 8.74
N LEU A 215 -24.27 18.48 9.99
CA LEU A 215 -22.95 18.97 10.38
C LEU A 215 -21.84 17.94 10.07
N ARG A 216 -22.05 16.66 10.40
CA ARG A 216 -21.10 15.59 10.06
C ARG A 216 -20.91 15.45 8.54
N ASN A 217 -21.96 15.65 7.75
CA ASN A 217 -21.90 15.58 6.28
C ASN A 217 -21.19 16.81 5.66
N GLU A 218 -21.37 18.00 6.22
CA GLU A 218 -20.59 19.21 5.87
C GLU A 218 -19.09 18.98 6.15
N VAL A 219 -18.73 18.60 7.38
CA VAL A 219 -17.34 18.31 7.74
C VAL A 219 -16.74 17.18 6.91
N ARG A 220 -17.52 16.12 6.61
CA ARG A 220 -17.08 15.01 5.74
C ARG A 220 -16.79 15.51 4.33
N HIS A 221 -17.63 16.38 3.78
CA HIS A 221 -17.41 16.98 2.46
C HIS A 221 -16.11 17.79 2.43
N ASP A 222 -15.88 18.64 3.43
CA ASP A 222 -14.67 19.47 3.47
C ASP A 222 -13.39 18.64 3.66
N VAL A 223 -13.45 17.60 4.49
CA VAL A 223 -12.35 16.61 4.61
C VAL A 223 -12.12 15.91 3.26
N CYS A 224 -13.18 15.48 2.56
CA CYS A 224 -13.06 14.94 1.21
C CYS A 224 -12.41 15.94 0.22
N GLU A 225 -12.73 17.24 0.28
CA GLU A 225 -12.09 18.26 -0.56
C GLU A 225 -10.60 18.44 -0.24
N ILE A 226 -10.22 18.48 1.05
CA ILE A 226 -8.82 18.51 1.49
C ILE A 226 -8.08 17.28 0.95
N LEU A 227 -8.62 16.09 1.18
CA LEU A 227 -8.00 14.85 0.72
C LEU A 227 -7.95 14.75 -0.81
N ARG A 228 -8.97 15.23 -1.52
CA ARG A 228 -8.95 15.26 -2.99
C ARG A 228 -7.83 16.15 -3.51
N ARG A 229 -7.61 17.33 -2.90
CA ARG A 229 -6.49 18.22 -3.25
C ARG A 229 -5.13 17.56 -2.99
N THR A 230 -4.96 16.89 -1.85
CA THR A 230 -3.69 16.24 -1.48
C THR A 230 -3.40 14.96 -2.29
N TYR A 231 -4.39 14.12 -2.53
CA TYR A 231 -4.20 12.76 -3.06
C TYR A 231 -4.62 12.55 -4.53
N THR A 232 -5.28 13.51 -5.19
CA THR A 232 -5.60 13.37 -6.64
C THR A 232 -4.45 13.75 -7.54
N ASP A 233 -3.66 14.76 -7.18
CA ASP A 233 -2.52 15.22 -7.98
C ASP A 233 -1.41 14.17 -8.01
N VAL A 234 -1.30 13.41 -9.10
CA VAL A 234 -0.16 12.53 -9.37
C VAL A 234 1.02 13.39 -9.82
N CYS A 235 1.58 14.17 -8.89
CA CYS A 235 2.95 14.63 -9.03
C CYS A 235 3.82 13.38 -8.91
N GLY A 236 4.54 13.04 -9.99
CA GLY A 236 5.44 11.90 -9.99
C GLY A 236 6.55 12.14 -8.97
N ASP A 237 6.55 11.34 -7.88
CA ASP A 237 7.76 11.15 -7.09
C ASP A 237 8.90 10.83 -8.05
N PHE A 238 10.04 11.49 -7.86
CA PHE A 238 11.17 11.58 -8.82
C PHE A 238 10.99 12.54 -10.00
N ALA A 239 10.84 13.84 -9.67
CA ALA A 239 11.60 14.93 -10.27
C ALA A 239 11.75 14.95 -11.82
N MET A 240 10.63 15.04 -12.54
CA MET A 240 10.47 15.83 -13.77
C MET A 240 9.01 16.32 -13.81
N GLN A 241 8.73 17.48 -14.40
CA GLN A 241 7.36 17.95 -14.58
C GLN A 241 6.60 16.96 -15.47
N GLU A 242 5.67 16.21 -14.88
CA GLU A 242 4.72 15.36 -15.60
C GLU A 242 3.37 16.06 -15.70
N GLU A 243 2.69 15.86 -16.83
CA GLU A 243 1.29 16.28 -16.99
C GLU A 243 0.42 15.54 -15.95
N LYS A 244 -0.45 16.28 -15.26
CA LYS A 244 -1.42 15.71 -14.32
C LYS A 244 -2.26 14.65 -15.04
N ARG A 245 -2.25 13.42 -14.52
CA ARG A 245 -3.14 12.31 -14.94
C ARG A 245 -4.04 11.91 -13.79
N ALA A 246 -5.19 11.32 -14.09
CA ALA A 246 -6.03 10.72 -13.07
C ALA A 246 -5.30 9.53 -12.43
N PHE A 247 -5.51 9.31 -11.13
CA PHE A 247 -4.85 8.21 -10.41
C PHE A 247 -5.26 6.83 -10.95
N ASP A 248 -6.53 6.66 -11.37
CA ASP A 248 -7.04 5.43 -12.00
C ASP A 248 -6.27 5.04 -13.29
N ASP A 249 -5.77 6.04 -14.04
CA ASP A 249 -4.98 5.85 -15.27
C ASP A 249 -3.52 5.45 -15.00
N VAL A 250 -3.06 5.50 -13.74
CA VAL A 250 -1.67 5.22 -13.36
C VAL A 250 -1.58 4.05 -12.38
N PHE A 251 -2.58 3.88 -11.52
CA PHE A 251 -2.63 2.82 -10.53
C PHE A 251 -2.80 1.44 -11.18
N THR A 252 -2.03 0.48 -10.70
CA THR A 252 -2.14 -0.93 -11.08
C THR A 252 -2.23 -1.74 -9.80
N ASP A 253 -3.11 -2.74 -9.78
CA ASP A 253 -3.33 -3.56 -8.59
C ASP A 253 -2.03 -4.23 -8.14
N LEU A 254 -1.87 -4.34 -6.83
CA LEU A 254 -0.71 -4.92 -6.19
C LEU A 254 -1.03 -6.38 -5.81
N TYR A 255 -0.01 -7.23 -5.87
CA TYR A 255 -0.07 -8.56 -5.31
C TYR A 255 0.08 -8.47 -3.79
N ILE A 256 -1.00 -8.84 -3.11
CA ILE A 256 -1.20 -8.70 -1.67
C ILE A 256 -1.59 -10.06 -1.11
N THR A 257 -1.01 -10.48 0.01
CA THR A 257 -1.25 -11.81 0.62
C THR A 257 -1.55 -11.70 2.11
N SER A 258 -2.27 -12.68 2.65
CA SER A 258 -2.54 -12.81 4.09
C SER A 258 -1.41 -13.48 4.90
N THR A 259 -0.26 -13.78 4.27
CA THR A 259 0.89 -14.46 4.90
C THR A 259 2.13 -13.60 4.84
N CYS A 260 2.82 -13.51 5.97
CA CYS A 260 3.88 -12.53 6.18
C CYS A 260 5.20 -13.22 6.58
N ASP A 261 6.32 -12.48 6.50
CA ASP A 261 7.69 -12.99 6.72
C ASP A 261 8.20 -14.01 5.69
N VAL A 262 7.57 -14.11 4.51
CA VAL A 262 8.03 -14.97 3.39
C VAL A 262 9.33 -14.45 2.72
N GLY A 263 9.85 -13.31 3.17
CA GLY A 263 11.12 -12.72 2.71
C GLY A 263 11.03 -11.98 1.37
N PRO A 264 12.17 -11.54 0.79
CA PRO A 264 12.18 -10.89 -0.52
C PRO A 264 11.89 -11.89 -1.65
N ASN A 265 11.64 -11.36 -2.85
CA ASN A 265 11.75 -12.18 -4.06
C ASN A 265 13.20 -12.68 -4.21
N ILE A 266 13.36 -13.97 -4.50
CA ILE A 266 14.65 -14.66 -4.72
C ILE A 266 14.80 -15.21 -6.14
N GLU A 267 13.84 -14.93 -7.03
CA GLU A 267 13.95 -15.26 -8.45
C GLU A 267 15.22 -14.64 -9.05
N HIS A 268 15.93 -15.39 -9.88
CA HIS A 268 17.22 -14.96 -10.38
C HIS A 268 17.45 -15.39 -11.84
N GLU A 269 18.28 -14.64 -12.57
CA GLU A 269 18.54 -14.89 -13.98
C GLU A 269 19.33 -16.17 -14.21
N VAL A 270 20.47 -16.31 -13.50
CA VAL A 270 21.49 -17.36 -13.69
C VAL A 270 21.32 -18.52 -12.69
N MET A 271 21.45 -18.23 -11.40
CA MET A 271 21.31 -19.20 -10.30
C MET A 271 19.85 -19.59 -10.00
N THR A 272 19.67 -20.77 -9.38
CA THR A 272 18.50 -21.07 -8.56
C THR A 272 18.91 -20.89 -7.09
N ILE A 273 18.21 -20.03 -6.36
CA ILE A 273 18.48 -19.76 -4.94
C ILE A 273 17.51 -20.59 -4.09
N GLU A 274 18.01 -21.20 -3.02
CA GLU A 274 17.20 -22.01 -2.12
C GLU A 274 16.06 -21.19 -1.51
N LYS A 275 14.86 -21.80 -1.45
CA LYS A 275 13.70 -21.18 -0.79
C LYS A 275 14.01 -20.95 0.68
N LEU A 276 13.40 -19.90 1.22
CA LEU A 276 13.54 -19.52 2.62
C LEU A 276 12.81 -20.55 3.50
N ASP A 277 13.47 -20.99 4.57
CA ASP A 277 12.97 -22.02 5.48
C ASP A 277 11.73 -21.51 6.23
N SER A 278 10.57 -21.73 5.63
CA SER A 278 9.29 -21.16 6.02
C SER A 278 8.28 -22.27 6.24
N ASN A 279 7.88 -22.48 7.49
CA ASN A 279 6.72 -23.31 7.85
C ASN A 279 5.37 -22.59 7.58
N GLN A 280 5.32 -21.65 6.63
CA GLN A 280 4.09 -20.98 6.18
C GLN A 280 3.82 -21.34 4.72
N ASP A 281 2.62 -21.83 4.45
CA ASP A 281 2.09 -22.04 3.10
C ASP A 281 1.96 -20.71 2.32
N ASP A 282 1.84 -20.81 0.99
CA ASP A 282 1.51 -19.67 0.13
C ASP A 282 0.11 -19.14 0.50
N GLY A 283 0.07 -17.99 1.18
CA GLY A 283 -1.15 -17.40 1.70
C GLY A 283 -2.16 -16.97 0.63
N LYS A 284 -3.41 -16.80 1.06
CA LYS A 284 -4.48 -16.37 0.18
C LYS A 284 -4.17 -14.99 -0.40
N ALA A 285 -4.20 -14.89 -1.72
CA ALA A 285 -4.13 -13.63 -2.44
C ALA A 285 -5.39 -12.79 -2.13
N LEU A 286 -5.20 -11.50 -1.85
CA LEU A 286 -6.25 -10.55 -1.48
C LEU A 286 -6.42 -9.49 -2.57
N SER A 287 -7.66 -9.14 -2.91
CA SER A 287 -7.94 -7.93 -3.68
C SER A 287 -7.79 -6.69 -2.79
N THR A 288 -7.46 -5.54 -3.39
CA THR A 288 -7.53 -4.22 -2.75
C THR A 288 -8.89 -3.96 -2.07
N LYS A 289 -9.98 -4.48 -2.67
CA LYS A 289 -11.35 -4.41 -2.11
C LYS A 289 -11.59 -5.32 -0.90
N ASP A 290 -10.84 -6.41 -0.78
CA ASP A 290 -10.99 -7.39 0.31
C ASP A 290 -10.27 -6.95 1.60
N ILE A 291 -9.32 -6.02 1.49
CA ILE A 291 -8.56 -5.48 2.63
C ILE A 291 -9.49 -4.84 3.66
N LEU A 292 -10.36 -3.92 3.22
CA LEU A 292 -11.30 -3.18 4.06
C LEU A 292 -12.76 -3.65 3.92
N CYS A 293 -12.97 -4.90 3.52
CA CYS A 293 -14.33 -5.44 3.34
C CYS A 293 -15.05 -5.53 4.69
N ALA A 294 -16.33 -5.11 4.74
CA ALA A 294 -17.16 -5.16 5.95
C ALA A 294 -17.18 -6.55 6.60
N LYS A 295 -17.28 -7.63 5.80
CA LYS A 295 -17.22 -9.01 6.33
C LYS A 295 -15.91 -9.32 7.06
N ARG A 296 -14.78 -8.83 6.57
CA ARG A 296 -13.49 -9.00 7.26
C ARG A 296 -13.52 -8.26 8.59
N MET A 297 -14.02 -7.02 8.60
CA MET A 297 -14.19 -6.16 9.77
C MET A 297 -15.23 -6.66 10.79
N GLU A 298 -16.19 -7.49 10.36
CA GLU A 298 -17.21 -8.13 11.22
C GLU A 298 -16.67 -9.43 11.85
N HIS A 299 -15.81 -10.17 11.14
CA HIS A 299 -15.18 -11.38 11.66
C HIS A 299 -13.89 -11.11 12.47
N SER A 300 -13.19 -10.00 12.19
CA SER A 300 -12.04 -9.58 12.99
C SER A 300 -12.52 -8.86 14.26
N THR A 301 -12.25 -9.46 15.42
CA THR A 301 -12.27 -8.72 16.70
C THR A 301 -11.18 -7.65 16.78
N MET A 302 -10.24 -7.68 15.82
CA MET A 302 -9.01 -6.92 15.77
C MET A 302 -9.23 -5.63 14.97
N ARG A 303 -8.88 -4.50 15.57
CA ARG A 303 -9.12 -3.14 15.03
C ARG A 303 -7.86 -2.47 14.47
N LEU A 304 -6.72 -3.11 14.66
CA LEU A 304 -5.42 -2.72 14.12
C LEU A 304 -5.05 -3.67 12.97
N MET A 305 -4.72 -3.10 11.81
CA MET A 305 -4.27 -3.79 10.63
C MET A 305 -2.86 -3.29 10.26
N LEU A 306 -1.90 -4.21 10.22
CA LEU A 306 -0.52 -3.92 9.86
C LEU A 306 -0.26 -4.38 8.41
N ILE A 307 0.07 -3.42 7.55
CA ILE A 307 0.41 -3.64 6.14
C ILE A 307 1.94 -3.61 6.00
N THR A 308 2.56 -4.78 5.88
CA THR A 308 4.01 -4.93 5.70
C THR A 308 4.40 -5.06 4.22
N GLY A 309 5.70 -5.01 3.95
CA GLY A 309 6.27 -5.24 2.62
C GLY A 309 7.62 -4.55 2.45
N VAL A 310 8.44 -5.01 1.51
CA VAL A 310 9.80 -4.46 1.27
C VAL A 310 9.79 -2.99 0.81
N ALA A 311 10.95 -2.33 0.80
CA ALA A 311 11.08 -0.98 0.26
C ALA A 311 10.67 -0.95 -1.23
N GLY A 312 9.92 0.07 -1.65
CA GLY A 312 9.47 0.20 -3.05
C GLY A 312 8.34 -0.75 -3.50
N SER A 313 7.79 -1.59 -2.61
CA SER A 313 6.69 -2.55 -2.92
C SER A 313 5.31 -1.94 -3.20
N GLY A 314 5.11 -0.64 -2.97
CA GLY A 314 3.85 0.07 -3.28
C GLY A 314 2.90 0.37 -2.12
N LYS A 315 3.30 0.13 -0.86
CA LYS A 315 2.47 0.39 0.35
C LYS A 315 1.77 1.76 0.37
N SER A 316 2.50 2.87 0.14
CA SER A 316 1.91 4.21 0.09
C SER A 316 0.93 4.40 -1.08
N MET A 317 1.17 3.73 -2.22
CA MET A 317 0.22 3.73 -3.36
C MET A 317 -1.05 2.94 -3.04
N LEU A 318 -0.95 1.89 -2.21
CA LEU A 318 -2.12 1.17 -1.70
C LEU A 318 -2.97 2.05 -0.79
N LEU A 319 -2.37 2.75 0.19
CA LEU A 319 -3.14 3.69 1.03
C LEU A 319 -3.78 4.80 0.19
N ARG A 320 -3.04 5.36 -0.78
CA ARG A 320 -3.58 6.35 -1.73
C ARG A 320 -4.77 5.82 -2.53
N ARG A 321 -4.75 4.54 -2.92
CA ARG A 321 -5.91 3.88 -3.55
C ARG A 321 -7.11 3.82 -2.62
N LEU A 322 -6.92 3.40 -1.37
CA LEU A 322 -7.99 3.31 -0.37
C LEU A 322 -8.62 4.69 -0.11
N ILE A 323 -7.79 5.74 0.03
CA ILE A 323 -8.24 7.14 0.20
C ILE A 323 -9.14 7.57 -0.95
N LEU A 324 -8.72 7.34 -2.20
CA LEU A 324 -9.49 7.76 -3.37
C LEU A 324 -10.78 6.95 -3.54
N ASP A 325 -10.74 5.63 -3.30
CA ASP A 325 -11.94 4.79 -3.32
C ASP A 325 -12.97 5.20 -2.24
N TRP A 326 -12.55 5.81 -1.13
CA TRP A 326 -13.45 6.41 -0.13
C TRP A 326 -14.11 7.70 -0.65
N ILE A 327 -13.28 8.64 -1.13
CA ILE A 327 -13.69 9.97 -1.62
C ILE A 327 -14.68 9.87 -2.78
N GLU A 328 -14.49 8.86 -3.64
CA GLU A 328 -15.30 8.61 -4.83
C GLU A 328 -16.53 7.74 -4.57
N GLY A 329 -16.76 7.30 -3.32
CA GLY A 329 -17.90 6.45 -2.96
C GLY A 329 -17.76 4.98 -3.36
N LYS A 330 -16.61 4.57 -3.94
CA LYS A 330 -16.39 3.25 -4.55
C LYS A 330 -16.28 2.10 -3.53
N SER A 331 -15.76 2.35 -2.32
CA SER A 331 -15.50 1.31 -1.32
C SER A 331 -15.65 1.81 0.13
N HIS A 332 -15.75 0.88 1.08
CA HIS A 332 -15.73 1.08 2.54
C HIS A 332 -16.56 2.29 3.06
N GLN A 333 -17.73 2.50 2.48
CA GLN A 333 -18.71 3.54 2.87
C GLN A 333 -19.35 3.32 4.25
N HIS A 334 -18.98 2.25 4.95
CA HIS A 334 -19.29 2.03 6.37
C HIS A 334 -18.38 2.84 7.31
N VAL A 335 -17.42 3.59 6.77
CA VAL A 335 -16.52 4.52 7.49
C VAL A 335 -17.02 5.95 7.30
N SER A 336 -17.36 6.61 8.41
CA SER A 336 -17.91 7.97 8.47
C SER A 336 -16.84 9.03 8.19
N PHE A 337 -15.62 8.84 8.72
CA PHE A 337 -14.45 9.70 8.44
C PHE A 337 -13.17 8.88 8.24
N LEU A 338 -12.35 9.29 7.29
CA LEU A 338 -11.06 8.67 6.96
C LEU A 338 -9.96 9.74 7.10
N PHE A 339 -8.97 9.46 7.93
CA PHE A 339 -7.86 10.38 8.23
C PHE A 339 -6.50 9.73 7.91
N PRO A 340 -5.89 10.08 6.77
CA PRO A 340 -4.49 9.78 6.50
C PRO A 340 -3.56 10.55 7.43
N LEU A 341 -2.59 9.85 8.02
CA LEU A 341 -1.63 10.38 8.99
C LEU A 341 -0.22 9.86 8.65
N PRO A 342 0.44 10.37 7.58
CA PRO A 342 1.80 9.96 7.25
C PRO A 342 2.76 10.32 8.39
N PHE A 343 3.64 9.40 8.80
CA PHE A 343 4.58 9.66 9.90
C PHE A 343 5.49 10.87 9.62
N ARG A 344 5.81 11.13 8.35
CA ARG A 344 6.51 12.33 7.87
C ARG A 344 5.82 13.63 8.28
N GLU A 345 4.49 13.65 8.27
CA GLU A 345 3.70 14.81 8.70
C GLU A 345 3.54 14.86 10.22
N LEU A 346 3.53 13.70 10.89
CA LEU A 346 3.44 13.63 12.35
C LEU A 346 4.72 14.16 13.03
N LYS A 347 5.89 14.02 12.42
CA LYS A 347 7.17 14.57 12.94
C LYS A 347 7.13 16.07 13.29
N LYS A 348 6.21 16.87 12.72
CA LYS A 348 6.07 18.29 13.10
C LYS A 348 5.49 18.53 14.50
N PHE A 349 4.96 17.49 15.14
CA PHE A 349 4.46 17.50 16.52
C PHE A 349 5.45 16.87 17.52
N GLU A 350 6.63 16.45 17.05
CA GLU A 350 7.72 15.93 17.88
C GLU A 350 8.20 17.01 18.87
N GLY A 351 8.56 16.61 20.10
CA GLY A 351 8.94 17.52 21.18
C GLY A 351 7.80 18.36 21.80
N SER A 352 6.55 18.20 21.37
CA SER A 352 5.38 18.86 21.96
C SER A 352 4.50 17.86 22.74
N GLU A 353 3.83 18.33 23.79
CA GLU A 353 2.68 17.60 24.36
C GLU A 353 1.43 17.96 23.56
N ILE A 354 0.75 16.95 23.02
CA ILE A 354 -0.43 17.11 22.16
C ILE A 354 -1.34 15.88 22.28
N SER A 355 -2.63 16.06 22.07
CA SER A 355 -3.60 14.96 21.97
C SER A 355 -3.81 14.50 20.51
N LEU A 356 -4.36 13.30 20.33
CA LEU A 356 -4.72 12.83 18.98
C LEU A 356 -5.82 13.70 18.35
N LEU A 357 -6.73 14.28 19.16
CA LEU A 357 -7.73 15.23 18.67
C LEU A 357 -7.09 16.49 18.09
N GLU A 358 -6.13 17.09 18.78
CA GLU A 358 -5.45 18.32 18.33
C GLU A 358 -4.62 18.09 17.08
N ILE A 359 -4.01 16.91 16.93
CA ILE A 359 -3.36 16.50 15.66
C ILE A 359 -4.40 16.50 14.53
N LEU A 360 -5.54 15.84 14.73
CA LEU A 360 -6.62 15.76 13.73
C LEU A 360 -7.19 17.14 13.37
N GLN A 361 -7.45 17.98 14.37
CA GLN A 361 -7.96 19.34 14.20
C GLN A 361 -6.94 20.29 13.57
N THR A 362 -5.64 20.01 13.69
CA THR A 362 -4.57 20.77 13.04
C THR A 362 -4.39 20.36 11.58
N LEU A 363 -4.46 19.06 11.28
CA LEU A 363 -4.33 18.51 9.93
C LEU A 363 -5.60 18.69 9.08
N TYR A 364 -6.76 18.60 9.73
CA TYR A 364 -8.09 18.66 9.12
C TYR A 364 -8.96 19.70 9.87
N PRO A 365 -8.72 21.02 9.68
CA PRO A 365 -9.42 22.09 10.40
C PRO A 365 -10.96 22.02 10.44
N PRO A 366 -11.69 21.52 9.41
CA PRO A 366 -13.14 21.35 9.49
C PRO A 366 -13.61 20.48 10.66
N THR A 367 -12.77 19.56 11.15
CA THR A 367 -13.10 18.70 12.30
C THR A 367 -13.25 19.45 13.63
N LYS A 368 -12.80 20.71 13.71
CA LYS A 368 -13.05 21.61 14.87
C LYS A 368 -14.52 21.96 15.07
N ASN A 369 -15.36 21.77 14.04
CA ASN A 369 -16.79 22.01 14.13
C ASN A 369 -17.54 20.82 14.77
N LEU A 370 -16.89 19.65 14.91
CA LEU A 370 -17.47 18.47 15.56
C LEU A 370 -17.24 18.52 17.07
N ARG A 371 -18.17 17.95 17.86
CA ARG A 371 -18.00 17.78 19.31
C ARG A 371 -17.24 16.50 19.61
N ASP A 372 -16.65 16.39 20.80
CA ASP A 372 -16.03 15.16 21.29
C ASP A 372 -16.98 13.95 21.28
N GLU A 373 -18.29 14.19 21.47
CA GLU A 373 -19.35 13.19 21.39
C GLU A 373 -19.50 12.60 19.98
N ASP A 374 -19.21 13.39 18.93
CA ASP A 374 -19.33 12.97 17.55
C ASP A 374 -18.23 11.98 17.13
N PHE A 375 -17.05 12.05 17.78
CA PHE A 375 -15.97 11.05 17.64
C PHE A 375 -16.17 9.81 18.54
N LYS A 376 -17.08 9.86 19.51
CA LYS A 376 -17.42 8.73 20.41
C LYS A 376 -18.66 7.95 19.97
N SER A 377 -19.38 8.44 18.96
CA SER A 377 -20.70 7.97 18.58
C SER A 377 -20.69 6.60 17.90
N ASP A 378 -21.57 5.69 18.33
CA ASP A 378 -21.67 4.33 17.78
C ASP A 378 -21.98 4.27 16.27
N ASP A 379 -22.57 5.32 15.70
CA ASP A 379 -22.86 5.49 14.27
C ASP A 379 -21.77 6.28 13.51
N CYS A 380 -20.67 6.64 14.17
CA CYS A 380 -19.57 7.43 13.62
C CYS A 380 -18.25 6.65 13.64
N LYS A 381 -18.09 5.70 12.72
CA LYS A 381 -16.88 4.89 12.63
C LYS A 381 -15.75 5.66 11.93
N LEU A 382 -14.62 5.84 12.60
CA LEU A 382 -13.43 6.50 12.07
C LEU A 382 -12.44 5.47 11.51
N MET A 383 -11.60 5.89 10.57
CA MET A 383 -10.47 5.11 10.08
C MET A 383 -9.22 5.97 9.95
N PHE A 384 -8.14 5.56 10.61
CA PHE A 384 -6.84 6.21 10.59
C PHE A 384 -5.88 5.42 9.70
N LEU A 385 -5.31 6.07 8.69
CA LEU A 385 -4.34 5.45 7.76
C LEU A 385 -2.94 6.03 8.03
N PHE A 386 -2.17 5.37 8.88
CA PHE A 386 -0.81 5.78 9.22
C PHE A 386 0.18 5.24 8.18
N ASP A 387 0.79 6.13 7.39
CA ASP A 387 1.78 5.72 6.37
C ASP A 387 3.22 5.83 6.89
N GLY A 388 3.94 4.70 6.89
CA GLY A 388 5.36 4.62 7.16
C GLY A 388 5.74 4.63 8.63
N LEU A 389 5.18 3.74 9.47
CA LEU A 389 5.61 3.59 10.87
C LEU A 389 7.11 3.27 10.99
N ASP A 390 7.69 2.60 9.98
CA ASP A 390 9.13 2.39 9.97
C ASP A 390 9.94 3.69 9.80
N GLU A 391 9.32 4.83 9.46
CA GLU A 391 9.94 6.16 9.31
C GLU A 391 9.93 7.01 10.60
N TYR A 392 9.29 6.52 11.66
CA TYR A 392 9.49 7.05 13.01
C TYR A 392 10.88 6.65 13.51
N ASP A 393 11.59 7.57 14.16
CA ASP A 393 13.02 7.40 14.51
C ASP A 393 13.28 7.20 16.00
N GLU A 394 12.31 7.45 16.88
CA GLU A 394 12.45 7.16 18.32
C GLU A 394 12.09 5.71 18.65
N ASP A 395 12.73 5.16 19.69
CA ASP A 395 12.36 3.88 20.28
C ASP A 395 10.97 3.96 20.95
N LEU A 396 10.10 3.00 20.65
CA LEU A 396 8.75 2.91 21.21
C LEU A 396 8.75 2.12 22.52
N ASP A 397 8.59 2.81 23.66
CA ASP A 397 8.66 2.19 24.98
C ASP A 397 7.32 1.57 25.44
N PHE A 398 7.02 0.39 24.89
CA PHE A 398 5.84 -0.37 25.30
C PHE A 398 5.80 -0.79 26.79
N ARG A 399 6.89 -0.64 27.55
CA ARG A 399 6.96 -1.05 28.97
C ARG A 399 6.65 0.09 29.91
N ASN A 400 7.30 1.23 29.75
CA ASN A 400 7.19 2.35 30.68
C ASN A 400 6.15 3.41 30.24
N THR A 401 5.76 3.44 28.96
CA THR A 401 4.71 4.36 28.50
C THR A 401 3.39 4.08 29.19
N GLY A 402 2.87 5.07 29.91
CA GLY A 402 1.56 5.03 30.56
C GLY A 402 0.40 4.82 29.57
N PRO A 403 -0.73 4.28 30.05
CA PRO A 403 -1.93 4.17 29.23
C PRO A 403 -2.59 5.54 29.05
N LEU A 404 -2.90 5.91 27.82
CA LEU A 404 -3.88 6.98 27.54
C LEU A 404 -5.27 6.36 27.47
N SER A 405 -6.26 7.06 28.03
CA SER A 405 -7.64 6.57 28.17
C SER A 405 -8.61 7.23 27.18
N TYR A 406 -8.30 8.45 26.75
CA TYR A 406 -9.10 9.22 25.80
C TYR A 406 -8.22 9.84 24.71
N PHE A 407 -8.80 10.04 23.53
CA PHE A 407 -8.14 10.71 22.39
C PHE A 407 -7.87 12.21 22.61
N THR A 408 -8.43 12.78 23.68
CA THR A 408 -8.19 14.14 24.21
C THR A 408 -7.03 14.19 25.20
N ASP A 409 -6.55 13.05 25.71
CA ASP A 409 -5.42 13.03 26.64
C ASP A 409 -4.16 13.46 25.89
N THR A 410 -3.43 14.43 26.45
CA THR A 410 -2.17 14.92 25.89
C THR A 410 -1.02 13.99 26.23
N GLY A 411 -0.03 13.94 25.33
CA GLY A 411 1.24 13.27 25.57
C GLY A 411 2.24 13.59 24.47
N THR A 412 3.44 13.02 24.54
CA THR A 412 4.38 13.09 23.42
C THR A 412 3.90 12.21 22.26
N LEU A 413 4.36 12.50 21.05
CA LEU A 413 4.08 11.70 19.87
C LEU A 413 4.38 10.19 20.08
N ASN A 414 5.47 9.86 20.78
CA ASN A 414 5.81 8.49 21.17
C ASN A 414 4.70 7.82 22.00
N VAL A 415 4.20 8.51 23.02
CA VAL A 415 3.13 8.02 23.91
C VAL A 415 1.84 7.78 23.14
N LEU A 416 1.50 8.66 22.18
CA LEU A 416 0.37 8.47 21.28
C LEU A 416 0.55 7.22 20.42
N ILE A 417 1.71 7.06 19.75
CA ILE A 417 1.99 5.92 18.85
C ILE A 417 1.93 4.58 19.61
N VAL A 418 2.53 4.50 20.80
CA VAL A 418 2.46 3.29 21.63
C VAL A 418 1.01 2.96 22.02
N ASN A 419 0.18 3.95 22.36
CA ASN A 419 -1.21 3.71 22.73
C ASN A 419 -2.14 3.44 21.52
N ILE A 420 -1.79 3.93 20.32
CA ILE A 420 -2.39 3.51 19.04
C ILE A 420 -2.08 2.04 18.76
N LEU A 421 -0.80 1.64 18.87
CA LEU A 421 -0.37 0.26 18.64
C LEU A 421 -0.96 -0.72 19.66
N ARG A 422 -1.16 -0.29 20.92
CA ARG A 422 -1.93 -1.03 21.94
C ARG A 422 -3.45 -1.08 21.67
N GLY A 423 -3.97 -0.34 20.68
CA GLY A 423 -5.40 -0.28 20.35
C GLY A 423 -6.28 0.41 21.40
N ARG A 424 -5.76 1.38 22.16
CA ARG A 424 -6.45 1.94 23.35
C ARG A 424 -7.16 3.29 23.15
N LEU A 425 -6.69 4.16 22.24
CA LEU A 425 -7.20 5.55 22.15
C LEU A 425 -8.64 5.66 21.64
N PHE A 426 -8.93 5.05 20.48
CA PHE A 426 -10.28 4.94 19.95
C PHE A 426 -10.68 3.47 19.94
N TYR A 427 -11.33 3.02 21.02
CA TYR A 427 -11.62 1.60 21.18
C TYR A 427 -12.37 0.99 19.99
N ARG A 428 -13.25 1.73 19.29
CA ARG A 428 -14.13 1.20 18.23
C ARG A 428 -13.62 1.37 16.79
N ASP A 429 -12.59 2.18 16.58
CA ASP A 429 -12.19 2.65 15.25
C ASP A 429 -11.15 1.77 14.55
N LEU A 430 -10.91 2.05 13.27
CA LEU A 430 -9.99 1.28 12.44
C LEU A 430 -8.63 1.95 12.35
N TYR A 431 -7.59 1.19 12.65
CA TYR A 431 -6.21 1.61 12.50
C TYR A 431 -5.55 0.78 11.41
N VAL A 432 -5.14 1.43 10.31
CA VAL A 432 -4.33 0.79 9.27
C VAL A 432 -2.95 1.44 9.31
N ILE A 433 -1.92 0.64 9.55
CA ILE A 433 -0.54 1.11 9.65
C ILE A 433 0.30 0.42 8.58
N THR A 434 0.96 1.18 7.71
CA THR A 434 1.98 0.62 6.82
C THR A 434 3.34 0.62 7.49
N SER A 435 4.13 -0.43 7.25
CA SER A 435 5.51 -0.48 7.69
C SER A 435 6.36 -1.41 6.82
N ARG A 436 7.67 -1.46 7.03
CA ARG A 436 8.52 -2.57 6.57
C ARG A 436 8.56 -3.69 7.64
N PRO A 437 8.85 -4.96 7.27
CA PRO A 437 8.66 -6.10 8.18
C PRO A 437 9.43 -6.06 9.51
N GLN A 438 10.49 -5.24 9.64
CA GLN A 438 11.25 -5.13 10.89
C GLN A 438 10.44 -4.59 12.08
N VAL A 439 9.30 -3.92 11.85
CA VAL A 439 8.46 -3.34 12.92
C VAL A 439 7.94 -4.40 13.91
N LYS A 440 7.85 -5.68 13.49
CA LYS A 440 7.56 -6.84 14.34
C LYS A 440 8.53 -7.05 15.49
N ARG A 441 9.72 -6.43 15.44
CA ARG A 441 10.67 -6.43 16.57
C ARG A 441 10.23 -5.52 17.71
N ILE A 442 9.46 -4.48 17.39
CA ILE A 442 9.13 -3.36 18.26
C ILE A 442 7.75 -3.58 18.88
N ILE A 443 6.80 -4.09 18.10
CA ILE A 443 5.45 -4.42 18.55
C ILE A 443 5.49 -5.64 19.49
N PRO A 444 4.95 -5.54 20.73
CA PRO A 444 4.86 -6.66 21.67
C PRO A 444 4.02 -7.84 21.16
N TRP A 445 4.35 -9.05 21.61
CA TRP A 445 3.70 -10.31 21.18
C TRP A 445 2.23 -10.42 21.61
N ASP A 446 1.83 -9.69 22.65
CA ASP A 446 0.46 -9.55 23.15
C ASP A 446 -0.35 -8.47 22.41
N THR A 447 0.26 -7.80 21.42
CA THR A 447 -0.44 -6.82 20.58
C THR A 447 -1.27 -7.55 19.53
N HIS A 448 -2.58 -7.30 19.55
CA HIS A 448 -3.53 -7.94 18.65
C HIS A 448 -3.71 -7.11 17.37
N TYR A 449 -3.10 -7.55 16.26
CA TYR A 449 -3.30 -6.97 14.92
C TYR A 449 -3.54 -8.02 13.83
N ASP A 450 -4.31 -7.64 12.82
CA ASP A 450 -4.44 -8.34 11.53
C ASP A 450 -3.22 -7.98 10.66
N GLU A 451 -2.58 -8.95 10.00
CA GLU A 451 -1.41 -8.66 9.14
C GLU A 451 -1.67 -8.94 7.65
N ILE A 452 -1.06 -8.12 6.79
CA ILE A 452 -1.14 -8.22 5.33
C ILE A 452 0.23 -7.86 4.72
N ASP A 453 0.72 -8.66 3.78
CA ASP A 453 1.99 -8.43 3.08
C ASP A 453 1.78 -7.94 1.63
N VAL A 454 2.45 -6.84 1.27
CA VAL A 454 2.40 -6.21 -0.06
C VAL A 454 3.69 -6.54 -0.82
N ARG A 455 3.58 -7.39 -1.84
CA ARG A 455 4.72 -7.96 -2.59
C ARG A 455 5.05 -7.24 -3.90
N GLY A 456 4.27 -6.23 -4.28
CA GLY A 456 4.46 -5.47 -5.52
C GLY A 456 3.66 -6.05 -6.68
N PHE A 457 4.29 -6.37 -7.81
CA PHE A 457 3.61 -6.84 -9.04
C PHE A 457 3.97 -8.29 -9.41
N ARG A 458 2.95 -9.09 -9.77
CA ARG A 458 3.12 -10.32 -10.56
C ARG A 458 3.15 -9.98 -12.06
N ASP A 459 3.30 -11.00 -12.89
CA ASP A 459 3.64 -10.82 -14.30
C ASP A 459 2.57 -10.12 -15.14
N SER A 460 1.29 -10.36 -14.87
CA SER A 460 0.18 -9.62 -15.48
C SER A 460 0.16 -8.14 -15.09
N GLU A 461 0.41 -7.86 -13.81
CA GLU A 461 0.38 -6.51 -13.23
C GLU A 461 1.58 -5.67 -13.71
N LYS A 462 2.75 -6.27 -13.93
CA LYS A 462 3.91 -5.62 -14.55
C LYS A 462 3.55 -5.06 -15.94
N ASP A 463 3.01 -5.88 -16.82
CA ASP A 463 2.66 -5.48 -18.18
C ASP A 463 1.53 -4.44 -18.19
N GLY A 464 0.51 -4.63 -17.33
CA GLY A 464 -0.58 -3.67 -17.13
C GLY A 464 -0.12 -2.29 -16.65
N TYR A 465 0.90 -2.23 -15.78
CA TYR A 465 1.51 -0.97 -15.36
C TYR A 465 2.09 -0.19 -16.54
N PHE A 466 2.87 -0.85 -17.42
CA PHE A 466 3.46 -0.16 -18.56
C PHE A 466 2.42 0.21 -19.63
N GLN A 467 1.37 -0.58 -19.83
CA GLN A 467 0.23 -0.21 -20.69
C GLN A 467 -0.46 1.08 -20.23
N LYS A 468 -0.70 1.22 -18.92
CA LYS A 468 -1.30 2.42 -18.32
C LYS A 468 -0.36 3.63 -18.32
N ARG A 469 0.93 3.40 -18.07
CA ARG A 469 1.93 4.44 -17.87
C ARG A 469 2.28 5.20 -19.17
N PHE A 470 2.16 4.58 -20.34
CA PHE A 470 2.43 5.20 -21.64
C PHE A 470 1.11 5.48 -22.39
N LYS A 471 0.87 6.74 -22.80
CA LYS A 471 -0.34 7.12 -23.56
C LYS A 471 -0.38 6.51 -24.96
N ASP A 472 0.79 6.26 -25.51
CA ASP A 472 1.03 5.70 -26.84
C ASP A 472 1.19 4.18 -26.70
N ALA A 473 0.33 3.43 -27.39
CA ALA A 473 0.27 1.98 -27.31
C ALA A 473 1.51 1.29 -27.91
N ASP A 474 2.12 1.89 -28.95
CA ASP A 474 3.33 1.36 -29.56
C ASP A 474 4.54 1.58 -28.64
N GLN A 475 4.61 2.74 -27.97
CA GLN A 475 5.59 2.99 -26.91
C GLN A 475 5.42 2.01 -25.75
N ALA A 476 4.18 1.76 -25.30
CA ALA A 476 3.89 0.79 -24.25
C ALA A 476 4.35 -0.62 -24.64
N ALA A 477 3.94 -1.11 -25.82
CA ALA A 477 4.31 -2.42 -26.33
C ALA A 477 5.83 -2.57 -26.50
N ARG A 478 6.51 -1.50 -26.94
CA ARG A 478 7.97 -1.45 -27.09
C ARG A 478 8.70 -1.53 -25.74
N VAL A 479 8.22 -0.84 -24.72
CA VAL A 479 8.77 -0.93 -23.35
C VAL A 479 8.53 -2.31 -22.74
N ILE A 480 7.33 -2.89 -22.91
CA ILE A 480 7.03 -4.25 -22.44
C ILE A 480 7.94 -5.28 -23.13
N LYS A 481 8.10 -5.19 -24.45
CA LYS A 481 9.03 -6.04 -25.21
C LYS A 481 10.48 -5.91 -24.72
N TYR A 482 10.93 -4.69 -24.45
CA TYR A 482 12.26 -4.43 -23.88
C TYR A 482 12.44 -5.09 -22.51
N ILE A 483 11.48 -4.92 -21.59
CA ILE A 483 11.56 -5.51 -20.25
C ILE A 483 11.50 -7.04 -20.32
N ASN A 484 10.64 -7.61 -21.17
CA ASN A 484 10.55 -9.05 -21.41
C ASN A 484 11.82 -9.63 -22.08
N SER A 485 12.62 -8.81 -22.77
CA SER A 485 13.89 -9.25 -23.37
C SER A 485 15.06 -9.34 -22.40
N ILE A 486 14.97 -8.73 -21.21
CA ILE A 486 16.03 -8.74 -20.20
C ILE A 486 15.50 -9.36 -18.90
N LYS A 487 15.80 -10.65 -18.67
CA LYS A 487 15.27 -11.42 -17.52
C LYS A 487 15.55 -10.74 -16.18
N THR A 488 16.77 -10.29 -15.91
CA THR A 488 17.11 -9.52 -14.69
C THR A 488 16.25 -8.26 -14.49
N LEU A 489 15.88 -7.56 -15.57
CA LEU A 489 15.01 -6.38 -15.49
C LEU A 489 13.56 -6.80 -15.19
N ARG A 490 13.06 -7.84 -15.86
CA ARG A 490 11.72 -8.41 -15.69
C ARG A 490 11.45 -8.93 -14.28
N ILE A 491 12.49 -9.46 -13.63
CA ILE A 491 12.47 -9.90 -12.23
C ILE A 491 12.36 -8.69 -11.30
N MET A 492 13.25 -7.69 -11.40
CA MET A 492 13.22 -6.50 -10.54
C MET A 492 11.96 -5.64 -10.70
N CYS A 493 11.31 -5.70 -11.86
CA CYS A 493 9.99 -5.10 -12.08
C CYS A 493 8.87 -5.68 -11.19
N HIS A 494 9.13 -6.67 -10.31
CA HIS A 494 8.20 -6.96 -9.21
C HIS A 494 8.06 -5.78 -8.24
N LEU A 495 9.03 -4.87 -8.14
CA LEU A 495 8.93 -3.65 -7.34
C LEU A 495 8.31 -2.49 -8.16
N PRO A 496 7.14 -1.95 -7.79
CA PRO A 496 6.55 -0.78 -8.44
C PRO A 496 7.48 0.43 -8.53
N LEU A 497 8.34 0.65 -7.51
CA LEU A 497 9.39 1.68 -7.54
C LEU A 497 10.40 1.47 -8.68
N PHE A 498 10.75 0.23 -8.99
CA PHE A 498 11.67 -0.05 -10.10
C PHE A 498 10.97 0.16 -11.44
N CYS A 499 9.70 -0.25 -11.56
CA CYS A 499 8.88 0.02 -12.74
C CYS A 499 8.73 1.52 -13.04
N SER A 500 8.57 2.38 -12.02
CA SER A 500 8.46 3.82 -12.23
C SER A 500 9.77 4.44 -12.73
N LEU A 501 10.92 3.98 -12.24
CA LEU A 501 12.24 4.40 -12.74
C LEU A 501 12.47 3.95 -14.19
N VAL A 502 12.12 2.70 -14.55
CA VAL A 502 12.17 2.20 -15.93
C VAL A 502 11.28 3.03 -16.85
N ALA A 503 10.03 3.30 -16.44
CA ALA A 503 9.11 4.09 -17.23
C ALA A 503 9.57 5.55 -17.40
N ALA A 504 10.05 6.19 -16.33
CA ALA A 504 10.56 7.55 -16.39
C ALA A 504 11.75 7.67 -17.36
N GLU A 505 12.67 6.70 -17.36
CA GLU A 505 13.80 6.69 -18.28
C GLU A 505 13.37 6.48 -19.73
N CYS A 506 12.51 5.49 -20.00
CA CYS A 506 12.03 5.25 -21.35
C CYS A 506 11.27 6.47 -21.90
N GLN A 507 10.44 7.15 -21.08
CA GLN A 507 9.81 8.41 -21.45
C GLN A 507 10.81 9.54 -21.70
N HIS A 508 11.86 9.65 -20.88
CA HIS A 508 12.91 10.65 -21.08
C HIS A 508 13.62 10.49 -22.43
N ILE A 509 13.93 9.25 -22.80
CA ILE A 509 14.52 8.87 -24.08
C ILE A 509 13.57 9.19 -25.24
N PHE A 510 12.31 8.75 -25.17
CA PHE A 510 11.32 9.04 -26.23
C PHE A 510 11.09 10.55 -26.43
N ARG A 511 11.07 11.34 -25.35
CA ARG A 511 10.95 12.81 -25.42
C ARG A 511 12.18 13.49 -26.03
N LYS A 512 13.40 13.01 -25.75
CA LYS A 512 14.66 13.64 -26.23
C LYS A 512 15.12 13.18 -27.61
N GLN A 513 14.95 11.90 -27.91
CA GLN A 513 15.55 11.23 -29.07
C GLN A 513 14.49 10.70 -30.05
N GLY A 514 13.20 10.83 -29.74
CA GLY A 514 12.07 10.39 -30.55
C GLY A 514 11.55 8.99 -30.20
N PRO A 515 10.34 8.62 -30.66
CA PRO A 515 9.65 7.40 -30.25
C PRO A 515 10.36 6.10 -30.67
N GLN A 516 11.25 6.17 -31.67
CA GLN A 516 12.04 5.03 -32.17
C GLN A 516 13.47 4.97 -31.59
N ALA A 517 13.86 5.90 -30.72
CA ALA A 517 15.18 5.91 -30.08
C ALA A 517 15.50 4.61 -29.33
N ALA A 518 16.76 4.19 -29.33
CA ALA A 518 17.16 2.95 -28.66
C ALA A 518 16.95 3.06 -27.14
N LEU A 519 16.31 2.03 -26.55
CA LEU A 519 16.18 1.91 -25.09
C LEU A 519 17.51 1.49 -24.46
N PRO A 520 17.74 1.76 -23.16
CA PRO A 520 19.01 1.44 -22.51
C PRO A 520 19.30 -0.06 -22.56
N ARG A 521 20.52 -0.47 -22.94
CA ARG A 521 20.95 -1.87 -22.80
C ARG A 521 21.48 -2.19 -21.40
N SER A 522 22.09 -1.21 -20.74
CA SER A 522 22.71 -1.37 -19.43
C SER A 522 21.66 -1.49 -18.32
N ILE A 523 21.57 -2.66 -17.67
CA ILE A 523 20.85 -2.81 -16.40
C ILE A 523 21.57 -2.07 -15.28
N THR A 524 22.90 -1.92 -15.34
CA THR A 524 23.69 -1.16 -14.34
C THR A 524 23.18 0.26 -14.16
N TYR A 525 22.76 0.91 -15.25
CA TYR A 525 22.16 2.25 -15.22
C TYR A 525 20.85 2.30 -14.42
N MET A 526 19.98 1.31 -14.62
CA MET A 526 18.71 1.22 -13.90
C MET A 526 18.89 0.91 -12.41
N TYR A 527 19.85 0.04 -12.06
CA TYR A 527 20.18 -0.25 -10.66
C TYR A 527 20.85 0.94 -9.96
N THR A 528 21.69 1.70 -10.68
CA THR A 528 22.28 2.94 -10.15
C THR A 528 21.20 3.98 -9.86
N LYS A 529 20.17 4.10 -10.71
CA LYS A 529 18.99 4.93 -10.41
C LYS A 529 18.18 4.43 -9.21
N LEU A 530 18.00 3.12 -9.06
CA LEU A 530 17.32 2.53 -7.89
C LEU A 530 18.08 2.82 -6.59
N LEU A 531 19.41 2.63 -6.58
CA LEU A 531 20.26 2.99 -5.44
C LEU A 531 20.10 4.47 -5.08
N LEU A 532 20.22 5.37 -6.05
CA LEU A 532 20.09 6.81 -5.82
C LEU A 532 18.70 7.21 -5.35
N ALA A 533 17.63 6.56 -5.83
CA ALA A 533 16.25 6.82 -5.41
C ALA A 533 16.02 6.43 -3.93
N LEU A 534 16.40 5.20 -3.55
CA LEU A 534 16.30 4.72 -2.16
C LEU A 534 17.15 5.58 -1.21
N THR A 535 18.38 5.90 -1.62
CA THR A 535 19.32 6.66 -0.81
C THR A 535 18.89 8.13 -0.67
N ARG A 536 18.30 8.73 -1.70
CA ARG A 536 17.68 10.06 -1.62
C ARG A 536 16.49 10.07 -0.66
N GLN A 537 15.62 9.05 -0.72
CA GLN A 537 14.49 8.92 0.21
C GLN A 537 14.98 8.90 1.67
N HIS A 538 16.04 8.13 1.94
CA HIS A 538 16.69 8.09 3.25
C HIS A 538 17.23 9.47 3.70
N ARG A 539 17.98 10.19 2.84
CA ARG A 539 18.47 11.55 3.15
C ARG A 539 17.33 12.51 3.49
N THR A 540 16.25 12.52 2.71
CA THR A 540 15.16 13.50 2.88
C THR A 540 14.32 13.26 4.15
N ILE A 541 14.16 12.02 4.60
CA ILE A 541 13.20 11.68 5.68
C ILE A 541 13.88 11.56 7.06
N ARG A 542 15.15 11.14 7.13
CA ARG A 542 15.79 10.70 8.39
C ARG A 542 17.13 11.36 8.66
N ALA A 543 17.93 11.56 7.61
CA ALA A 543 19.30 12.04 7.77
C ALA A 543 19.61 13.22 6.82
N PRO A 544 18.90 14.36 6.93
CA PRO A 544 19.09 15.52 6.06
C PRO A 544 20.48 16.14 6.19
N GLU A 545 21.12 16.02 7.36
CA GLU A 545 22.48 16.48 7.64
C GLU A 545 23.58 15.48 7.23
N ARG A 546 23.22 14.34 6.63
CA ARG A 546 24.20 13.30 6.28
C ARG A 546 25.08 13.76 5.12
N SER A 547 26.36 13.96 5.40
CA SER A 547 27.35 14.27 4.36
C SER A 547 27.47 13.12 3.34
N PRO A 548 27.78 13.43 2.05
CA PRO A 548 28.06 12.42 1.03
C PRO A 548 29.15 11.42 1.45
N ASP A 549 30.14 11.86 2.25
CA ASP A 549 31.17 10.99 2.81
C ASP A 549 30.61 9.90 3.72
N LYS A 550 29.77 10.25 4.71
CA LYS A 550 29.14 9.27 5.62
C LYS A 550 28.29 8.25 4.87
N GLU A 551 27.70 8.65 3.74
CA GLU A 551 26.92 7.77 2.89
C GLU A 551 27.77 6.85 2.02
N ARG A 552 28.80 7.39 1.34
CA ARG A 552 29.80 6.59 0.64
C ARG A 552 30.40 5.53 1.57
N ASP A 553 30.78 5.92 2.79
CA ASP A 553 31.42 5.03 3.74
C ASP A 553 30.46 3.91 4.22
N PHE A 554 29.16 4.21 4.36
CA PHE A 554 28.12 3.19 4.58
C PHE A 554 27.96 2.25 3.38
N LEU A 555 27.85 2.76 2.16
CA LEU A 555 27.75 1.94 0.94
C LEU A 555 29.00 1.07 0.74
N MET A 556 30.18 1.56 1.12
CA MET A 556 31.43 0.80 1.13
C MET A 556 31.44 -0.33 2.15
N LYS A 557 30.88 -0.13 3.36
CA LYS A 557 30.70 -1.20 4.35
C LYS A 557 29.68 -2.23 3.83
N LEU A 558 28.51 -1.78 3.42
CA LEU A 558 27.41 -2.64 2.97
C LEU A 558 27.78 -3.47 1.72
N GLY A 559 28.41 -2.84 0.72
CA GLY A 559 28.89 -3.54 -0.46
C GLY A 559 30.05 -4.51 -0.18
N LYS A 560 30.86 -4.27 0.86
CA LYS A 560 31.87 -5.23 1.34
C LYS A 560 31.21 -6.48 1.92
N LEU A 561 30.14 -6.33 2.72
CA LEU A 561 29.33 -7.47 3.17
C LEU A 561 28.72 -8.20 1.97
N ALA A 562 28.07 -7.47 1.06
CA ALA A 562 27.46 -8.04 -0.14
C ALA A 562 28.45 -8.90 -0.95
N PHE A 563 29.67 -8.40 -1.14
CA PHE A 563 30.74 -9.11 -1.84
C PHE A 563 31.27 -10.34 -1.08
N ASN A 564 31.37 -10.27 0.26
CA ASN A 564 31.77 -11.40 1.09
C ASN A 564 30.71 -12.51 1.07
N MET A 565 29.44 -12.17 1.28
CA MET A 565 28.31 -13.09 1.19
C MET A 565 28.23 -13.74 -0.20
N LEU A 566 28.35 -12.93 -1.27
CA LEU A 566 28.31 -13.45 -2.65
C LEU A 566 29.46 -14.42 -2.93
N LYS A 567 30.68 -14.15 -2.43
CA LYS A 567 31.82 -15.08 -2.50
C LYS A 567 31.61 -16.39 -1.75
N GLN A 568 30.72 -16.42 -0.78
CA GLN A 568 30.35 -17.60 -0.01
C GLN A 568 29.10 -18.30 -0.58
N GLY A 569 28.39 -17.69 -1.55
CA GLY A 569 27.12 -18.20 -2.06
C GLY A 569 25.93 -17.93 -1.14
N GLN A 570 26.10 -17.03 -0.15
CA GLN A 570 25.06 -16.68 0.81
C GLN A 570 24.24 -15.48 0.31
N PHE A 571 22.92 -15.57 0.44
CA PHE A 571 21.96 -14.49 0.14
C PHE A 571 21.15 -14.07 1.38
N LYS A 572 21.38 -14.76 2.50
CA LYS A 572 20.72 -14.57 3.79
C LYS A 572 21.78 -14.69 4.90
N ILE A 573 21.68 -13.90 5.96
CA ILE A 573 22.65 -13.92 7.08
C ILE A 573 21.94 -13.78 8.43
N THR A 574 22.29 -14.61 9.41
CA THR A 574 21.57 -14.71 10.70
C THR A 574 21.90 -13.52 11.59
N ARG A 575 21.00 -13.16 12.52
CA ARG A 575 21.22 -12.02 13.44
C ARG A 575 22.51 -12.10 14.24
N TYR A 576 23.00 -13.30 14.54
CA TYR A 576 24.20 -13.49 15.34
C TYR A 576 25.46 -13.06 14.57
N ASP A 577 25.52 -13.38 13.27
CA ASP A 577 26.68 -13.13 12.41
C ASP A 577 26.85 -11.63 12.05
N TRP A 578 25.84 -10.79 12.27
CA TRP A 578 25.83 -9.37 11.87
C TRP A 578 26.97 -8.58 12.49
N LYS A 579 27.23 -8.79 13.79
CA LYS A 579 28.25 -8.04 14.55
C LYS A 579 29.67 -8.34 14.06
N GLU A 580 29.92 -9.56 13.60
CA GLU A 580 31.22 -9.98 13.05
C GLU A 580 31.55 -9.25 11.73
N HIS A 581 30.52 -8.79 11.01
CA HIS A 581 30.65 -8.15 9.71
C HIS A 581 30.76 -6.61 9.75
N GLY A 582 30.62 -6.00 10.93
CA GLY A 582 30.91 -4.57 11.15
C GLY A 582 29.93 -3.59 10.49
N ILE A 583 28.67 -3.99 10.34
CA ILE A 583 27.56 -3.16 9.85
C ILE A 583 26.54 -2.98 10.98
N ASP A 584 26.03 -1.77 11.12
CA ASP A 584 24.87 -1.47 11.97
C ASP A 584 23.61 -1.98 11.26
N ASP A 585 22.89 -2.91 11.91
CA ASP A 585 21.67 -3.51 11.37
C ASP A 585 20.52 -2.51 11.25
N LEU A 586 20.49 -1.50 12.11
CA LEU A 586 19.50 -0.44 12.09
C LEU A 586 19.67 0.43 10.84
N GLU A 587 20.91 0.83 10.54
CA GLU A 587 21.23 1.65 9.36
C GLU A 587 20.93 0.90 8.04
N ALA A 588 21.33 -0.37 7.94
CA ALA A 588 21.15 -1.17 6.75
C ALA A 588 19.68 -1.54 6.49
N VAL A 589 18.96 -2.07 7.49
CA VAL A 589 17.58 -2.57 7.33
C VAL A 589 16.56 -1.45 7.49
N THR A 590 16.66 -0.68 8.58
CA THR A 590 15.64 0.31 8.94
C THR A 590 15.80 1.60 8.14
N TYR A 591 17.02 2.02 7.78
CA TYR A 591 17.20 3.36 7.18
C TYR A 591 17.44 3.36 5.67
N SER A 592 18.28 2.47 5.14
CA SER A 592 18.66 2.53 3.71
C SER A 592 17.62 2.04 2.70
N GLY A 593 16.76 1.10 3.09
CA GLY A 593 15.84 0.40 2.17
C GLY A 593 16.53 -0.56 1.18
N LEU A 594 17.85 -0.77 1.27
CA LEU A 594 18.62 -1.71 0.44
C LEU A 594 18.58 -3.14 0.98
N CYS A 595 18.36 -3.29 2.28
CA CYS A 595 18.16 -4.57 2.96
C CYS A 595 16.72 -4.71 3.48
N THR A 596 16.33 -5.96 3.72
CA THR A 596 15.13 -6.32 4.44
C THR A 596 15.45 -7.39 5.48
N GLN A 597 14.54 -7.58 6.43
CA GLN A 597 14.68 -8.57 7.48
C GLN A 597 13.32 -9.18 7.77
N TYR A 598 13.33 -10.51 7.87
CA TYR A 598 12.16 -11.36 8.04
C TYR A 598 12.47 -12.43 9.10
N ILE A 599 11.51 -13.32 9.33
CA ILE A 599 11.63 -14.44 10.28
C ILE A 599 11.55 -15.73 9.48
N THR A 600 12.62 -16.53 9.53
CA THR A 600 12.60 -17.92 9.06
C THR A 600 12.19 -18.83 10.21
N LYS A 601 11.58 -19.97 9.88
CA LYS A 601 11.20 -21.01 10.82
C LYS A 601 11.83 -22.34 10.38
N PRO A 602 13.17 -22.51 10.50
CA PRO A 602 13.85 -23.75 10.10
C PRO A 602 13.40 -24.98 10.90
N MET A 603 12.76 -24.78 12.06
CA MET A 603 12.10 -25.82 12.84
C MET A 603 10.79 -25.29 13.42
N VAL A 604 9.85 -26.18 13.78
CA VAL A 604 8.51 -25.81 14.29
C VAL A 604 8.58 -24.83 15.48
N LEU A 605 9.55 -25.02 16.38
CA LEU A 605 9.73 -24.21 17.60
C LEU A 605 10.88 -23.18 17.50
N HIS A 606 11.63 -23.16 16.39
CA HIS A 606 12.77 -22.24 16.24
C HIS A 606 12.43 -21.15 15.22
N GLN A 607 12.41 -19.89 15.69
CA GLN A 607 12.26 -18.71 14.84
C GLN A 607 13.58 -17.97 14.77
N GLU A 608 14.14 -17.82 13.58
CA GLU A 608 15.40 -17.14 13.36
C GLU A 608 15.18 -15.81 12.61
N LYS A 609 15.83 -14.75 13.11
CA LYS A 609 15.79 -13.41 12.49
C LYS A 609 16.91 -13.32 11.45
N VAL A 610 16.53 -13.14 10.19
CA VAL A 610 17.43 -13.20 9.04
C VAL A 610 17.40 -11.89 8.27
N LEU A 611 18.56 -11.42 7.83
CA LEU A 611 18.72 -10.26 6.94
C LEU A 611 19.10 -10.74 5.55
N SER A 612 18.53 -10.07 4.54
CA SER A 612 18.94 -10.17 3.15
C SER A 612 18.91 -8.79 2.50
N PHE A 613 19.45 -8.69 1.29
CA PHE A 613 19.17 -7.57 0.41
C PHE A 613 17.69 -7.61 -0.04
N ILE A 614 17.14 -6.49 -0.51
CA ILE A 614 15.77 -6.46 -1.04
C ILE A 614 15.56 -7.38 -2.25
N HIS A 615 16.64 -7.76 -2.92
CA HIS A 615 16.69 -8.76 -3.98
C HIS A 615 18.13 -9.29 -4.13
N PRO A 616 18.37 -10.56 -4.52
CA PRO A 616 19.72 -11.09 -4.77
C PRO A 616 20.55 -10.24 -5.73
N THR A 617 19.97 -9.71 -6.80
CA THR A 617 20.70 -8.84 -7.75
C THR A 617 21.08 -7.47 -7.18
N MET A 618 20.41 -7.00 -6.11
CA MET A 618 20.85 -5.80 -5.38
C MET A 618 22.12 -6.10 -4.56
N GLN A 619 22.26 -7.32 -4.03
CA GLN A 619 23.51 -7.77 -3.41
C GLN A 619 24.65 -7.77 -4.43
N GLU A 620 24.43 -8.34 -5.62
CA GLU A 620 25.44 -8.39 -6.69
C GLU A 620 25.83 -6.98 -7.18
N TYR A 621 24.86 -6.07 -7.33
CA TYR A 621 25.11 -4.68 -7.69
C TYR A 621 25.95 -3.96 -6.62
N LEU A 622 25.60 -4.09 -5.33
CA LEU A 622 26.35 -3.46 -4.23
C LEU A 622 27.75 -4.07 -4.05
N ALA A 623 27.90 -5.37 -4.32
CA ALA A 623 29.19 -6.04 -4.37
C ALA A 623 30.06 -5.48 -5.50
N ALA A 624 29.50 -5.30 -6.70
CA ALA A 624 30.19 -4.69 -7.84
C ALA A 624 30.59 -3.24 -7.54
N LEU A 625 29.69 -2.47 -6.93
CA LEU A 625 29.93 -1.09 -6.52
C LEU A 625 31.07 -0.98 -5.50
N TYR A 626 31.12 -1.88 -4.52
CA TYR A 626 32.24 -1.94 -3.57
C TYR A 626 33.58 -2.22 -4.24
N VAL A 627 33.62 -3.15 -5.19
CA VAL A 627 34.86 -3.47 -5.94
C VAL A 627 35.28 -2.29 -6.82
N PHE A 628 34.33 -1.69 -7.54
CA PHE A 628 34.54 -0.51 -8.37
C PHE A 628 35.07 0.68 -7.56
N LEU A 629 34.37 1.08 -6.48
CA LEU A 629 34.77 2.20 -5.64
C LEU A 629 36.07 1.93 -4.86
N SER A 630 36.30 0.69 -4.39
CA SER A 630 37.58 0.31 -3.77
C SER A 630 38.76 0.56 -4.71
N PHE A 631 38.59 0.18 -5.97
CA PHE A 631 39.63 0.35 -6.98
C PHE A 631 39.74 1.80 -7.47
N ARG A 632 38.61 2.47 -7.71
CA ARG A 632 38.50 3.85 -8.19
C ARG A 632 39.04 4.89 -7.20
N ASN A 633 38.69 4.75 -5.92
CA ASN A 633 39.02 5.73 -4.87
C ASN A 633 40.36 5.45 -4.16
N HIS A 634 40.80 4.18 -4.10
CA HIS A 634 41.98 3.77 -3.32
C HIS A 634 43.05 3.01 -4.14
N GLY A 635 42.81 2.77 -5.44
CA GLY A 635 43.70 1.95 -6.27
C GLY A 635 43.78 0.48 -5.85
N LYS A 636 42.87 0.02 -4.99
CA LYS A 636 42.93 -1.30 -4.35
C LYS A 636 42.17 -2.34 -5.17
N ASN A 637 42.88 -3.21 -5.89
CA ASN A 637 42.27 -4.39 -6.52
C ASN A 637 41.95 -5.42 -5.43
N ILE A 638 40.66 -5.70 -5.23
CA ILE A 638 40.17 -6.64 -4.20
C ILE A 638 40.57 -8.09 -4.52
N PHE A 639 40.84 -8.42 -5.78
CA PHE A 639 41.27 -9.75 -6.21
C PHE A 639 42.79 -9.98 -6.03
N ASP A 640 43.61 -8.93 -6.07
CA ASP A 640 45.08 -9.03 -5.91
C ASP A 640 45.49 -9.56 -4.54
N GLN A 641 44.76 -9.22 -3.48
CA GLN A 641 45.07 -9.72 -2.12
C GLN A 641 44.99 -11.26 -2.05
N GLN A 642 44.21 -11.91 -2.92
CA GLN A 642 44.13 -13.37 -3.00
C GLN A 642 45.13 -13.97 -4.01
N LEU A 643 45.61 -13.20 -4.99
CA LEU A 643 46.60 -13.66 -5.98
C LEU A 643 48.05 -13.54 -5.46
N LYS A 644 48.35 -12.53 -4.63
CA LYS A 644 49.68 -12.33 -4.02
C LYS A 644 50.14 -13.46 -3.09
N GLN A 645 49.23 -14.32 -2.62
CA GLN A 645 49.59 -15.55 -1.90
C GLN A 645 49.99 -16.73 -2.82
N LYS A 646 49.65 -16.69 -4.12
CA LYS A 646 49.94 -17.78 -5.08
C LYS A 646 50.97 -17.44 -6.15
N PHE A 647 51.08 -16.17 -6.56
CA PHE A 647 52.05 -15.76 -7.58
C PHE A 647 52.79 -14.48 -7.17
N LYS A 648 54.09 -14.62 -6.89
CA LYS A 648 55.03 -13.50 -6.78
C LYS A 648 55.63 -13.20 -8.16
N GLY A 649 55.39 -11.99 -8.67
CA GLY A 649 56.11 -11.44 -9.82
C GLY A 649 55.26 -11.28 -11.09
N LEU A 650 55.63 -10.26 -11.89
CA LEU A 650 55.08 -9.91 -13.20
C LEU A 650 53.56 -9.62 -13.26
N LEU A 651 53.20 -8.34 -13.21
CA LEU A 651 53.01 -7.51 -14.42
C LEU A 651 53.14 -6.01 -14.06
N LYS A 652 53.47 -5.18 -15.06
CA LYS A 652 53.27 -3.72 -15.04
C LYS A 652 52.28 -3.37 -16.15
N GLY A 653 50.99 -3.51 -15.91
CA GLY A 653 49.93 -3.09 -16.83
C GLY A 653 49.27 -1.78 -16.42
N HIS A 654 48.32 -1.30 -17.22
CA HIS A 654 47.32 -0.34 -16.77
C HIS A 654 46.50 -0.99 -15.66
N LYS A 655 46.66 -0.50 -14.41
CA LYS A 655 46.02 -1.08 -13.20
C LYS A 655 44.52 -1.38 -13.39
N THR A 656 43.82 -0.54 -14.15
CA THR A 656 42.39 -0.70 -14.50
C THR A 656 42.08 -2.01 -15.21
N MET A 657 42.89 -2.43 -16.19
CA MET A 657 42.65 -3.67 -16.92
C MET A 657 43.01 -4.91 -16.11
N GLU A 658 43.91 -4.78 -15.13
CA GLU A 658 44.23 -5.83 -14.17
C GLU A 658 43.01 -6.14 -13.27
N LEU A 659 42.22 -5.14 -12.87
CA LEU A 659 40.96 -5.34 -12.16
C LEU A 659 39.95 -6.17 -12.99
N TYR A 660 39.59 -5.68 -14.19
CA TYR A 660 38.57 -6.33 -15.03
C TYR A 660 38.97 -7.75 -15.44
N LYS A 661 40.25 -7.95 -15.78
CA LYS A 661 40.80 -9.29 -16.04
C LYS A 661 40.67 -10.19 -14.82
N SER A 662 41.06 -9.72 -13.63
CA SER A 662 40.97 -10.50 -12.39
C SER A 662 39.53 -10.87 -12.02
N ALA A 663 38.59 -9.94 -12.18
CA ALA A 663 37.17 -10.16 -11.92
C ALA A 663 36.56 -11.19 -12.90
N MET A 664 36.87 -11.06 -14.18
CA MET A 664 36.40 -11.95 -15.23
C MET A 664 37.01 -13.36 -15.09
N ASP A 665 38.32 -13.49 -14.89
CA ASP A 665 38.97 -14.78 -14.63
C ASP A 665 38.37 -15.46 -13.37
N ARG A 666 37.98 -14.67 -12.35
CA ARG A 666 37.29 -15.18 -11.15
C ARG A 666 35.84 -15.61 -11.39
N SER A 667 35.09 -14.92 -12.24
CA SER A 667 33.73 -15.30 -12.62
C SER A 667 33.73 -16.58 -13.47
N LEU A 668 34.65 -16.70 -14.44
CA LEU A 668 34.78 -17.88 -15.28
C LEU A 668 35.14 -19.15 -14.48
N LEU A 669 35.95 -19.01 -13.43
CA LEU A 669 36.28 -20.10 -12.49
C LEU A 669 35.14 -20.47 -11.52
N CYS A 670 33.98 -19.80 -11.58
CA CYS A 670 32.85 -20.05 -10.69
C CYS A 670 31.78 -20.86 -11.43
N GLU A 671 31.65 -22.15 -11.10
CA GLU A 671 30.79 -23.10 -11.83
C GLU A 671 29.29 -22.81 -11.66
N ASP A 672 28.89 -22.25 -10.52
CA ASP A 672 27.50 -21.86 -10.20
C ASP A 672 27.01 -20.56 -10.90
N GLY A 673 27.93 -19.73 -11.40
CA GLY A 673 27.62 -18.46 -12.05
C GLY A 673 27.24 -17.32 -11.12
N ARG A 674 27.49 -17.44 -9.80
CA ARG A 674 27.15 -16.39 -8.81
C ARG A 674 27.93 -15.08 -8.95
N LEU A 675 28.87 -15.01 -9.88
CA LEU A 675 29.62 -13.80 -10.20
C LEU A 675 29.26 -13.22 -11.57
N ASP A 676 28.31 -13.82 -12.29
CA ASP A 676 27.98 -13.46 -13.67
C ASP A 676 27.26 -12.11 -13.75
N ILE A 677 26.20 -11.90 -12.96
CA ILE A 677 25.48 -10.62 -12.90
C ILE A 677 26.34 -9.55 -12.19
N PHE A 678 27.09 -9.92 -11.15
CA PHE A 678 28.13 -9.07 -10.55
C PHE A 678 29.13 -8.56 -11.60
N LEU A 679 29.60 -9.43 -12.51
CA LEU A 679 30.59 -9.05 -13.54
C LEU A 679 29.99 -8.08 -14.55
N ARG A 680 28.73 -8.29 -14.96
CA ARG A 680 27.98 -7.35 -15.81
C ARG A 680 27.91 -5.97 -15.16
N PHE A 681 27.50 -5.88 -13.89
CA PHE A 681 27.45 -4.62 -13.16
C PHE A 681 28.82 -3.95 -13.06
N LEU A 682 29.88 -4.71 -12.80
CA LEU A 682 31.24 -4.18 -12.70
C LEU A 682 31.71 -3.58 -14.05
N PHE A 683 31.43 -4.23 -15.18
CA PHE A 683 31.72 -3.66 -16.51
C PHE A 683 30.83 -2.46 -16.83
N GLY A 684 29.53 -2.51 -16.51
CA GLY A 684 28.62 -1.38 -16.73
C GLY A 684 29.03 -0.12 -15.97
N MET A 685 29.62 -0.24 -14.77
CA MET A 685 30.17 0.90 -14.01
C MET A 685 31.37 1.58 -14.71
N ALA A 686 32.00 0.93 -15.69
CA ALA A 686 33.03 1.55 -16.52
C ALA A 686 32.46 2.61 -17.48
N VAL A 687 31.17 2.55 -17.82
CA VAL A 687 30.53 3.43 -18.81
C VAL A 687 30.31 4.83 -18.25
N THR A 688 30.57 5.86 -19.05
CA THR A 688 30.54 7.28 -18.66
C THR A 688 29.22 7.69 -17.98
N THR A 689 28.08 7.27 -18.51
CA THR A 689 26.75 7.60 -17.95
C THR A 689 26.52 7.03 -16.55
N ASN A 690 27.11 5.87 -16.24
CA ASN A 690 27.11 5.31 -14.89
C ASN A 690 28.10 6.04 -13.98
N GLN A 691 29.29 6.41 -14.50
CA GLN A 691 30.25 7.21 -13.74
C GLN A 691 29.75 8.61 -13.38
N GLU A 692 28.95 9.24 -14.24
CA GLU A 692 28.28 10.52 -13.97
C GLU A 692 27.29 10.41 -12.81
N LEU A 693 26.45 9.37 -12.79
CA LEU A 693 25.54 9.09 -11.67
C LEU A 693 26.28 8.73 -10.36
N LEU A 694 27.43 8.06 -10.46
CA LEU A 694 28.24 7.64 -9.32
C LEU A 694 29.24 8.71 -8.83
N GLN A 695 29.37 9.84 -9.53
CA GLN A 695 30.29 10.93 -9.19
C GLN A 695 30.21 11.38 -7.71
N PRO A 696 29.02 11.47 -7.05
CA PRO A 696 28.94 11.84 -5.63
C PRO A 696 29.66 10.90 -4.65
N PHE A 697 30.06 9.70 -5.09
CA PHE A 697 30.75 8.69 -4.28
C PHE A 697 32.25 8.61 -4.55
N PHE A 698 32.80 9.46 -5.43
CA PHE A 698 34.23 9.48 -5.74
C PHE A 698 35.01 10.36 -4.75
N THR A 699 36.20 9.92 -4.34
CA THR A 699 37.11 10.70 -3.47
C THR A 699 38.06 11.61 -4.26
N SER A 700 38.07 11.51 -5.59
CA SER A 700 38.98 12.26 -6.46
C SER A 700 38.29 12.67 -7.76
N SER A 701 38.55 13.90 -8.21
CA SER A 701 38.08 14.46 -9.48
C SER A 701 38.89 13.98 -10.70
N VAL A 702 40.00 13.25 -10.50
CA VAL A 702 40.81 12.70 -11.59
C VAL A 702 39.94 11.79 -12.46
N LYS A 703 39.79 12.12 -13.74
CA LYS A 703 39.01 11.31 -14.70
C LYS A 703 39.59 9.91 -14.81
N TRP A 704 38.72 8.89 -14.81
CA TRP A 704 39.14 7.53 -15.07
C TRP A 704 39.49 7.37 -16.55
N PRO A 705 40.62 6.76 -16.92
CA PRO A 705 40.90 6.45 -18.32
C PRO A 705 39.82 5.50 -18.86
N ALA A 706 39.21 5.86 -19.99
CA ALA A 706 38.17 5.08 -20.63
C ALA A 706 38.76 3.79 -21.21
N ALA A 707 38.71 2.70 -20.44
CA ALA A 707 39.22 1.38 -20.83
C ALA A 707 38.15 0.51 -21.52
N ILE A 708 37.15 1.12 -22.16
CA ILE A 708 36.01 0.41 -22.77
C ILE A 708 36.47 -0.46 -23.93
N GLU A 709 37.29 0.07 -24.85
CA GLU A 709 37.81 -0.69 -26.00
C GLU A 709 38.72 -1.86 -25.57
N ASP A 710 39.55 -1.65 -24.55
CA ASP A 710 40.38 -2.70 -23.94
C ASP A 710 39.51 -3.78 -23.28
N ALA A 711 38.46 -3.40 -22.55
CA ALA A 711 37.50 -4.32 -21.94
C ALA A 711 36.73 -5.14 -22.99
N VAL A 712 36.23 -4.49 -24.04
CA VAL A 712 35.56 -5.14 -25.18
C VAL A 712 36.50 -6.12 -25.88
N THR A 713 37.76 -5.74 -26.10
CA THR A 713 38.79 -6.60 -26.71
C THR A 713 39.12 -7.80 -25.82
N LEU A 714 39.24 -7.59 -24.51
CA LEU A 714 39.47 -8.63 -23.50
C LEU A 714 38.31 -9.65 -23.46
N ILE A 715 37.06 -9.17 -23.42
CA ILE A 715 35.86 -10.03 -23.40
C ILE A 715 35.75 -10.82 -24.72
N ARG A 716 35.87 -10.16 -25.87
CA ARG A 716 35.87 -10.81 -27.19
C ARG A 716 36.96 -11.87 -27.32
N LYS A 717 38.15 -11.64 -26.73
CA LYS A 717 39.22 -12.63 -26.68
C LYS A 717 38.81 -13.86 -25.87
N LYS A 718 38.26 -13.70 -24.66
CA LYS A 718 37.76 -14.83 -23.84
C LYS A 718 36.64 -15.62 -24.51
N ILE A 719 35.71 -14.94 -25.19
CA ILE A 719 34.65 -15.60 -25.98
C ILE A 719 35.26 -16.45 -27.10
N LYS A 720 36.27 -15.94 -27.82
CA LYS A 720 36.98 -16.68 -28.88
C LYS A 720 37.81 -17.85 -28.36
N GLU A 721 38.41 -17.71 -27.18
CA GLU A 721 39.13 -18.80 -26.50
C GLU A 721 38.20 -19.96 -26.10
N ASN A 722 36.91 -19.67 -25.88
CA ASN A 722 35.82 -20.63 -25.64
C ASN A 722 36.10 -21.73 -24.60
N GLN A 723 36.99 -21.44 -23.63
CA GLN A 723 37.36 -22.37 -22.55
C GLN A 723 36.20 -22.69 -21.59
N TYR A 724 35.19 -21.81 -21.56
CA TYR A 724 34.02 -21.91 -20.69
C TYR A 724 32.74 -21.70 -21.52
N PRO A 725 32.32 -22.68 -22.35
CA PRO A 725 31.22 -22.49 -23.30
C PRO A 725 29.89 -22.11 -22.62
N GLY A 726 29.63 -22.63 -21.42
CA GLY A 726 28.45 -22.27 -20.62
C GLY A 726 28.44 -20.82 -20.10
N ARG A 727 29.57 -20.10 -20.15
CA ARG A 727 29.68 -18.68 -19.74
C ARG A 727 29.63 -17.69 -20.90
N LYS A 728 29.57 -18.17 -22.15
CA LYS A 728 29.61 -17.31 -23.35
C LYS A 728 28.52 -16.23 -23.34
N SER A 729 27.26 -16.60 -23.08
CA SER A 729 26.14 -15.64 -22.99
C SER A 729 26.36 -14.59 -21.90
N SER A 730 26.90 -14.96 -20.74
CA SER A 730 27.21 -14.00 -19.67
C SER A 730 28.26 -12.97 -20.10
N LEU A 731 29.29 -13.42 -20.84
CA LEU A 731 30.29 -12.51 -21.44
C LEU A 731 29.70 -11.64 -22.55
N GLU A 732 28.74 -12.15 -23.34
CA GLU A 732 28.03 -11.37 -24.35
C GLU A 732 27.18 -10.26 -23.70
N HIS A 733 26.48 -10.55 -22.59
CA HIS A 733 25.81 -9.52 -21.79
C HIS A 733 26.76 -8.49 -21.16
N CYS A 734 28.02 -8.86 -20.86
CA CYS A 734 29.03 -7.88 -20.45
C CYS A 734 29.43 -6.92 -21.61
N LEU A 735 29.28 -7.32 -22.87
CA LEU A 735 29.44 -6.42 -24.03
C LEU A 735 28.25 -5.48 -24.17
N GLU A 736 27.03 -5.97 -23.95
CA GLU A 736 25.80 -5.15 -23.96
C GLU A 736 25.84 -4.03 -22.91
N GLU A 737 26.35 -4.33 -21.71
CA GLU A 737 26.61 -3.33 -20.65
C GLU A 737 27.60 -2.25 -21.07
N LEU A 738 28.58 -2.58 -21.92
CA LEU A 738 29.55 -1.65 -22.49
C LEU A 738 29.04 -0.92 -23.74
N GLY A 739 27.80 -1.17 -24.16
CA GLY A 739 27.15 -0.53 -25.32
C GLY A 739 27.52 -1.12 -26.68
N VAL A 740 28.02 -2.35 -26.72
CA VAL A 740 28.43 -3.09 -27.93
C VAL A 740 27.33 -4.01 -28.46
#